data_AF-A0A2V5HSP2-F1
#
_entry.id   AF-A0A2V5HSP2-F1
#
_cell.length_a   1.000
_cell.length_b   1.000
_cell.length_c   1.000
_cell.angle_alpha   90.00
_cell.angle_beta   90.00
_cell.angle_gamma   90.00
#
_symmetry.space_group_name_H-M   'P 1'
#
loop_
_entity.id
_entity.type
_entity.pdbx_description
1 polymer ?
#
loop_
_entity_poly.entity_id
_entity_poly.type
_entity_poly.pdbx_seq_one_letter_code
_entity_poly.pdbx_strand_id
1 'polypeptide(L)'
;MVAPAVPEIYEEEDIYAAVDARTESLQNLRELGPPDLVYLVKQPKTSSHRQTGVYHHVTGVDASSSASLAAYVNTLTFSPLDKTHKVVSGIYCCYNAFSHLDMRVEVKIPGSLESYCIDERGDKRVATEALWLETFLCGILRAYTYADDGSGDSIRKIVGVRRFNPVTNTEMEHKFLDAAERLFFLGRQLSSDPETQVPNTVSNHLTSGLLKYIQTTGRYTSGINLFEKLRTRDVEVSSLLARVLIMADEEVQAVRLIFDALQDVPMDYALLDCQAAFCQSKGEGEMALECAKRAVTAAPSEFSTWARLAEVYVGLEQWDLALLTLNSCPMFTYQDKDTPRMPQPTRIMLPILAESMLEEIDEGQPRQGDPADYVHPSLRRLHAASYQGTFLKAYNLLTKVAAAIGWDQLLKIRSEVFVMEEEYRVERQHSTSKHTRSNTRTSAEVNGGDGQEDDDDDHHHNDANPEDREKEAEGSPNGLQDEQLESAIEKPEQSMASEVIKSGNEDPDPSHSAYTQFRNKRLCERWLDNLFMVLYEDLRIYTIWRTEMAQYRQQAIEYKKSATEWEILGELAERLHHFDEAIEAYQHGLAIRFAPKAMRGVLKLYEKKNDTRGMLGALIRLIAWQYRWYSEFSPELLFLIRKLIEDEGAVKVRSIVQATNLPQPVLDLTHQYCQLCATFRSSGSDG
;
A
#
# COMPACT_ATOMS: atom_id res chain seq x y z
N MET A 1 -4.66 10.72 -35.04
CA MET A 1 -4.16 11.24 -33.74
C MET A 1 -2.73 11.71 -33.96
N VAL A 2 -2.26 12.69 -33.20
CA VAL A 2 -0.81 12.96 -33.12
C VAL A 2 -0.18 11.75 -32.40
N ALA A 3 1.03 11.32 -32.79
CA ALA A 3 1.74 10.29 -32.05
C ALA A 3 2.17 10.89 -30.70
N PRO A 4 1.68 10.37 -29.55
CA PRO A 4 1.93 10.98 -28.25
C PRO A 4 3.42 10.95 -27.92
N ALA A 5 3.88 11.98 -27.21
CA ALA A 5 5.28 12.10 -26.82
C ALA A 5 5.66 10.95 -25.87
N VAL A 6 6.65 10.15 -26.27
CA VAL A 6 7.08 8.95 -25.56
C VAL A 6 8.27 9.32 -24.65
N PRO A 7 8.31 8.90 -23.37
CA PRO A 7 9.51 9.00 -22.57
C PRO A 7 10.60 8.08 -23.15
N GLU A 8 11.84 8.53 -23.23
CA GLU A 8 12.94 7.74 -23.79
C GLU A 8 14.14 7.74 -22.82
N ILE A 9 14.51 6.56 -22.34
CA ILE A 9 15.67 6.32 -21.49
C ILE A 9 16.79 5.74 -22.37
N TYR A 10 17.93 6.42 -22.45
CA TYR A 10 18.99 6.19 -23.44
C TYR A 10 20.12 5.31 -22.93
N GLU A 11 20.57 4.40 -23.81
CA GLU A 11 21.79 3.60 -23.70
C GLU A 11 22.66 3.86 -24.94
N GLU A 12 23.80 4.58 -24.77
CA GLU A 12 24.71 4.88 -25.89
C GLU A 12 25.97 4.02 -25.94
N GLU A 13 26.34 3.35 -24.84
CA GLU A 13 27.60 2.60 -24.70
C GLU A 13 27.39 1.09 -24.78
N ASP A 14 26.41 0.56 -24.04
CA ASP A 14 26.08 -0.87 -24.00
C ASP A 14 24.61 -1.07 -24.41
N ILE A 15 24.38 -1.69 -25.57
CA ILE A 15 23.04 -1.84 -26.15
C ILE A 15 22.45 -3.19 -25.72
N TYR A 16 21.20 -3.15 -25.27
CA TYR A 16 20.41 -4.21 -24.63
C TYR A 16 20.66 -4.41 -23.13
N ALA A 17 21.44 -3.55 -22.46
CA ALA A 17 21.72 -3.66 -21.03
C ALA A 17 20.43 -3.71 -20.16
N ALA A 18 19.39 -2.93 -20.46
CA ALA A 18 18.09 -3.02 -19.80
C ALA A 18 17.33 -4.35 -20.05
N VAL A 19 17.54 -5.01 -21.19
CA VAL A 19 16.94 -6.31 -21.53
C VAL A 19 17.66 -7.44 -20.79
N ASP A 20 18.98 -7.33 -20.64
CA ASP A 20 19.79 -8.29 -19.90
C ASP A 20 19.57 -8.14 -18.38
N ALA A 21 19.57 -6.92 -17.84
CA ALA A 21 19.19 -6.65 -16.46
C ALA A 21 17.75 -7.13 -16.12
N ARG A 22 16.80 -7.00 -17.06
CA ARG A 22 15.47 -7.62 -16.93
C ARG A 22 15.57 -9.14 -16.85
N THR A 23 16.42 -9.77 -17.64
CA THR A 23 16.65 -11.22 -17.63
C THR A 23 17.24 -11.70 -16.30
N GLU A 24 18.26 -11.01 -15.77
CA GLU A 24 18.83 -11.29 -14.46
C GLU A 24 17.82 -11.13 -13.31
N SER A 25 16.90 -10.16 -13.43
CA SER A 25 15.89 -9.91 -12.40
C SER A 25 14.85 -11.04 -12.24
N LEU A 26 14.65 -11.89 -13.26
CA LEU A 26 13.54 -12.86 -13.29
C LEU A 26 13.53 -13.79 -12.08
N GLN A 27 14.70 -14.30 -11.67
CA GLN A 27 14.86 -15.19 -10.50
C GLN A 27 14.42 -14.58 -9.17
N ASN A 28 14.24 -13.24 -9.12
CA ASN A 28 13.91 -12.48 -7.92
C ASN A 28 12.45 -11.97 -7.92
N LEU A 29 11.70 -12.18 -9.00
CA LEU A 29 10.30 -11.72 -9.11
C LEU A 29 9.37 -12.62 -8.29
N ARG A 30 8.45 -12.02 -7.53
CA ARG A 30 7.57 -12.76 -6.60
C ARG A 30 6.10 -12.35 -6.65
N GLU A 31 5.79 -11.25 -7.32
CA GLU A 31 4.43 -10.73 -7.50
C GLU A 31 3.99 -10.95 -8.96
N LEU A 32 3.07 -10.10 -9.45
CA LEU A 32 2.63 -10.08 -10.85
C LEU A 32 3.75 -9.72 -11.86
N GLY A 33 5.00 -9.51 -11.42
CA GLY A 33 6.11 -9.02 -12.21
C GLY A 33 6.13 -7.49 -12.39
N PRO A 34 7.26 -6.93 -12.85
CA PRO A 34 7.40 -5.49 -13.08
C PRO A 34 6.58 -5.05 -14.29
N PRO A 35 6.41 -3.73 -14.50
CA PRO A 35 5.92 -3.18 -15.76
C PRO A 35 6.64 -3.79 -16.97
N ASP A 36 5.93 -3.87 -18.08
CA ASP A 36 6.49 -4.39 -19.32
C ASP A 36 7.62 -3.46 -19.79
N LEU A 37 8.64 -4.03 -20.44
CA LEU A 37 9.78 -3.29 -20.99
C LEU A 37 9.61 -3.20 -22.50
N VAL A 38 9.78 -2.00 -23.04
CA VAL A 38 9.79 -1.79 -24.49
C VAL A 38 11.12 -1.16 -24.87
N TYR A 39 11.92 -1.93 -25.60
CA TYR A 39 13.25 -1.59 -26.06
C TYR A 39 13.21 -1.25 -27.55
N LEU A 40 13.95 -0.24 -27.98
CA LEU A 40 14.06 0.19 -29.38
C LEU A 40 15.53 0.43 -29.72
N VAL A 41 15.96 -0.05 -30.89
CA VAL A 41 17.26 0.29 -31.47
C VAL A 41 17.06 1.36 -32.53
N LYS A 42 17.57 2.56 -32.25
CA LYS A 42 17.60 3.69 -33.18
C LYS A 42 18.91 3.73 -33.96
N GLN A 43 18.84 4.21 -35.20
CA GLN A 43 19.98 4.43 -36.09
C GLN A 43 19.84 5.80 -36.79
N PRO A 44 20.88 6.64 -36.88
CA PRO A 44 20.82 7.90 -37.61
C PRO A 44 20.47 7.68 -39.09
N LYS A 45 19.61 8.54 -39.67
CA LYS A 45 19.29 8.50 -41.10
C LYS A 45 20.48 8.85 -42.00
N THR A 46 21.52 9.48 -41.44
CA THR A 46 22.74 9.92 -42.14
C THR A 46 23.92 8.95 -42.02
N SER A 47 23.89 8.00 -41.08
CA SER A 47 24.98 7.04 -40.87
C SER A 47 24.46 5.74 -40.26
N SER A 48 24.73 4.62 -40.93
CA SER A 48 24.34 3.29 -40.49
C SER A 48 25.24 2.69 -39.39
N HIS A 49 26.40 3.29 -39.12
CA HIS A 49 27.44 2.68 -38.27
C HIS A 49 27.28 2.95 -36.77
N ARG A 50 26.47 3.94 -36.37
CA ARG A 50 26.12 4.16 -34.97
C ARG A 50 24.69 3.67 -34.72
N GLN A 51 24.51 2.92 -33.65
CA GLN A 51 23.19 2.58 -33.11
C GLN A 51 23.08 3.18 -31.70
N THR A 52 21.85 3.30 -31.21
CA THR A 52 21.56 3.81 -29.87
C THR A 52 20.38 3.03 -29.32
N GLY A 53 20.56 2.49 -28.11
CA GLY A 53 19.50 1.88 -27.34
C GLY A 53 18.61 2.96 -26.74
N VAL A 54 17.31 2.75 -26.78
CA VAL A 54 16.33 3.54 -26.03
C VAL A 54 15.21 2.65 -25.55
N TYR A 55 14.83 2.80 -24.28
CA TYR A 55 13.73 2.04 -23.71
C TYR A 55 12.76 2.90 -22.88
N HIS A 56 11.59 2.34 -22.63
CA HIS A 56 10.61 2.85 -21.68
C HIS A 56 9.80 1.69 -21.10
N HIS A 57 9.05 1.99 -20.04
CA HIS A 57 8.17 1.02 -19.40
C HIS A 57 6.72 1.23 -19.82
N VAL A 58 5.92 0.17 -19.75
CA VAL A 58 4.50 0.25 -20.10
C VAL A 58 3.63 -0.71 -19.28
N THR A 59 2.37 -0.34 -19.06
CA THR A 59 1.30 -1.22 -18.59
C THR A 59 0.02 -0.97 -19.38
N GLY A 60 -0.85 -1.99 -19.49
CA GLY A 60 -2.18 -1.86 -20.10
C GLY A 60 -2.23 -1.98 -21.63
N VAL A 61 -1.14 -2.40 -22.29
CA VAL A 61 -1.18 -2.80 -23.72
C VAL A 61 -1.81 -4.20 -23.83
N ASP A 62 -2.54 -4.45 -24.92
CA ASP A 62 -3.08 -5.79 -25.21
C ASP A 62 -1.97 -6.82 -25.45
N ALA A 63 -1.76 -7.69 -24.47
CA ALA A 63 -0.82 -8.81 -24.55
C ALA A 63 -1.48 -10.14 -24.98
N SER A 64 -2.70 -10.13 -25.56
CA SER A 64 -3.37 -11.36 -26.00
C SER A 64 -2.73 -12.03 -27.21
N SER A 65 -1.79 -11.37 -27.89
CA SER A 65 -1.04 -11.96 -29.01
C SER A 65 0.28 -11.22 -29.28
N SER A 66 1.23 -11.91 -29.91
CA SER A 66 2.45 -11.28 -30.43
C SER A 66 2.15 -10.23 -31.52
N ALA A 67 1.04 -10.35 -32.24
CA ALA A 67 0.60 -9.35 -33.22
C ALA A 67 0.14 -8.04 -32.56
N SER A 68 -0.56 -8.12 -31.41
CA SER A 68 -0.99 -6.95 -30.62
C SER A 68 0.22 -6.17 -30.09
N LEU A 69 1.20 -6.89 -29.51
CA LEU A 69 2.45 -6.29 -29.02
C LEU A 69 3.31 -5.71 -30.15
N ALA A 70 3.41 -6.40 -31.29
CA ALA A 70 4.09 -5.89 -32.48
C ALA A 70 3.38 -4.66 -33.06
N ALA A 71 2.05 -4.58 -33.02
CA ALA A 71 1.30 -3.40 -33.42
C ALA A 71 1.65 -2.18 -32.53
N TYR A 72 1.77 -2.38 -31.21
CA TYR A 72 2.26 -1.32 -30.31
C TYR A 72 3.67 -0.86 -30.68
N VAL A 73 4.62 -1.79 -30.85
CA VAL A 73 6.00 -1.45 -31.28
C VAL A 73 6.01 -0.68 -32.61
N ASN A 74 5.15 -1.06 -33.56
CA ASN A 74 5.00 -0.35 -34.83
C ASN A 74 4.52 1.10 -34.67
N THR A 75 3.72 1.46 -33.65
CA THR A 75 3.34 2.86 -33.38
C THR A 75 4.53 3.76 -33.04
N LEU A 76 5.60 3.19 -32.47
CA LEU A 76 6.78 3.91 -31.99
C LEU A 76 7.79 4.20 -33.11
N THR A 77 7.61 3.62 -34.30
CA THR A 77 8.54 3.73 -35.43
C THR A 77 8.61 5.13 -36.05
N PHE A 78 7.58 5.95 -35.81
CA PHE A 78 7.44 7.31 -36.32
C PHE A 78 7.31 8.34 -35.19
N SER A 79 8.42 8.66 -34.52
CA SER A 79 8.46 9.78 -33.58
C SER A 79 8.33 11.14 -34.32
N PRO A 80 7.41 12.03 -33.90
CA PRO A 80 7.30 13.38 -34.47
C PRO A 80 8.41 14.31 -33.99
N LEU A 81 9.04 13.97 -32.85
CA LEU A 81 10.14 14.71 -32.23
C LEU A 81 11.49 14.30 -32.87
N ASP A 82 11.75 12.99 -32.95
CA ASP A 82 13.01 12.45 -33.48
C ASP A 82 12.99 12.30 -35.00
N LYS A 83 13.27 13.41 -35.69
CA LYS A 83 13.34 13.44 -37.15
C LYS A 83 14.67 12.93 -37.71
N THR A 84 15.72 12.81 -36.90
CA THR A 84 17.09 12.48 -37.34
C THR A 84 17.39 10.97 -37.33
N HIS A 85 16.76 10.20 -36.44
CA HIS A 85 16.92 8.74 -36.40
C HIS A 85 15.75 8.00 -37.07
N LYS A 86 15.93 6.71 -37.25
CA LYS A 86 14.88 5.72 -37.58
C LYS A 86 14.99 4.56 -36.59
N VAL A 87 13.87 3.92 -36.27
CA VAL A 87 13.87 2.65 -35.52
C VAL A 87 14.23 1.52 -36.50
N VAL A 88 15.10 0.60 -36.07
CA VAL A 88 15.57 -0.55 -36.88
C VAL A 88 15.21 -1.88 -36.25
N SER A 89 15.16 -1.95 -34.92
CA SER A 89 14.65 -3.09 -34.16
C SER A 89 13.83 -2.59 -32.96
N GLY A 90 12.91 -3.40 -32.47
CA GLY A 90 12.24 -3.21 -31.19
C GLY A 90 11.93 -4.54 -30.52
N ILE A 91 11.99 -4.57 -29.19
CA ILE A 91 11.65 -5.75 -28.37
C ILE A 91 10.60 -5.32 -27.34
N TYR A 92 9.48 -6.03 -27.27
CA TYR A 92 8.51 -5.91 -26.18
C TYR A 92 8.68 -7.10 -25.24
N CYS A 93 8.87 -6.87 -23.94
CA CYS A 93 8.99 -7.91 -22.91
C CYS A 93 7.83 -7.81 -21.89
N CYS A 94 7.04 -8.87 -21.76
CA CYS A 94 5.85 -8.96 -20.92
C CYS A 94 5.98 -10.16 -19.97
N TYR A 95 5.90 -9.95 -18.65
CA TYR A 95 6.05 -11.07 -17.70
C TYR A 95 4.76 -11.88 -17.55
N ASN A 96 4.91 -13.20 -17.39
CA ASN A 96 3.87 -14.15 -17.04
C ASN A 96 4.16 -14.71 -15.65
N ALA A 97 3.31 -14.38 -14.68
CA ALA A 97 3.46 -14.80 -13.29
C ALA A 97 2.84 -16.16 -12.95
N PHE A 98 2.05 -16.77 -13.85
CA PHE A 98 1.58 -18.16 -13.68
C PHE A 98 2.71 -19.15 -13.99
N SER A 99 3.43 -18.93 -15.10
CA SER A 99 4.49 -19.82 -15.59
C SER A 99 5.92 -19.36 -15.25
N HIS A 100 6.09 -18.19 -14.62
CA HIS A 100 7.37 -17.51 -14.35
C HIS A 100 8.25 -17.34 -15.60
N LEU A 101 7.66 -16.81 -16.68
CA LEU A 101 8.32 -16.60 -17.98
C LEU A 101 8.23 -15.14 -18.43
N ASP A 102 9.28 -14.61 -19.06
CA ASP A 102 9.26 -13.31 -19.73
C ASP A 102 8.99 -13.51 -21.23
N MET A 103 7.77 -13.23 -21.67
CA MET A 103 7.36 -13.32 -23.07
C MET A 103 7.97 -12.15 -23.86
N ARG A 104 8.65 -12.44 -24.97
CA ARG A 104 9.34 -11.45 -25.79
C ARG A 104 8.85 -11.46 -27.23
N VAL A 105 8.66 -10.28 -27.78
CA VAL A 105 8.27 -10.04 -29.18
C VAL A 105 9.28 -9.11 -29.82
N GLU A 106 10.04 -9.64 -30.77
CA GLU A 106 11.12 -8.94 -31.47
C GLU A 106 10.69 -8.57 -32.89
N VAL A 107 10.75 -7.27 -33.20
CA VAL A 107 10.30 -6.67 -34.47
C VAL A 107 11.49 -6.01 -35.14
N LYS A 108 12.00 -6.60 -36.24
CA LYS A 108 13.05 -5.99 -37.07
C LYS A 108 12.42 -5.28 -38.26
N ILE A 109 12.89 -4.07 -38.55
CA ILE A 109 12.25 -3.14 -39.47
C ILE A 109 13.16 -2.90 -40.70
N PRO A 110 12.73 -3.27 -41.92
CA PRO A 110 11.47 -3.92 -42.27
C PRO A 110 11.53 -5.46 -42.20
N GLY A 111 10.46 -6.09 -41.71
CA GLY A 111 10.01 -7.37 -42.23
C GLY A 111 10.31 -8.67 -41.47
N SER A 112 10.72 -8.66 -40.19
CA SER A 112 10.68 -9.90 -39.38
C SER A 112 10.07 -9.70 -38.00
N LEU A 113 9.16 -10.61 -37.64
CA LEU A 113 8.56 -10.75 -36.32
C LEU A 113 8.97 -12.10 -35.74
N GLU A 114 9.61 -12.12 -34.57
CA GLU A 114 9.83 -13.33 -33.77
C GLU A 114 9.13 -13.19 -32.43
N SER A 115 8.55 -14.28 -31.92
CA SER A 115 7.93 -14.31 -30.59
C SER A 115 8.32 -15.57 -29.83
N TYR A 116 8.85 -15.37 -28.63
CA TYR A 116 9.43 -16.41 -27.78
C TYR A 116 9.21 -16.07 -26.31
N CYS A 117 9.66 -16.93 -25.41
CA CYS A 117 9.75 -16.62 -23.99
C CYS A 117 11.13 -16.95 -23.45
N ILE A 118 11.50 -16.29 -22.35
CA ILE A 118 12.73 -16.51 -21.59
C ILE A 118 12.32 -16.99 -20.19
N ASP A 119 12.97 -18.04 -19.70
CA ASP A 119 12.76 -18.51 -18.32
C ASP A 119 13.77 -17.88 -17.33
N GLU A 120 13.64 -18.22 -16.05
CA GLU A 120 14.52 -17.74 -14.97
C GLU A 120 16.01 -18.10 -15.16
N ARG A 121 16.36 -18.98 -16.09
CA ARG A 121 17.75 -19.36 -16.42
C ARG A 121 18.31 -18.58 -17.61
N GLY A 122 17.47 -17.83 -18.31
CA GLY A 122 17.79 -17.21 -19.59
C GLY A 122 17.51 -18.10 -20.82
N ASP A 123 16.96 -19.31 -20.64
CA ASP A 123 16.77 -20.25 -21.75
C ASP A 123 15.59 -19.84 -22.65
N LYS A 124 15.82 -19.81 -23.98
CA LYS A 124 14.81 -19.43 -24.99
C LYS A 124 13.81 -20.57 -25.23
N ARG A 125 12.53 -20.31 -24.94
CA ARG A 125 11.40 -21.23 -25.07
C ARG A 125 10.36 -20.74 -26.08
N VAL A 126 9.43 -21.62 -26.46
CA VAL A 126 8.37 -21.34 -27.45
C VAL A 126 7.15 -20.71 -26.77
N ALA A 127 6.72 -19.54 -27.26
CA ALA A 127 5.53 -18.83 -26.78
C ALA A 127 4.24 -19.47 -27.33
N THR A 128 3.60 -20.35 -26.55
CA THR A 128 2.35 -21.04 -26.92
C THR A 128 1.10 -20.19 -26.63
N GLU A 129 -0.05 -20.55 -27.22
CA GLU A 129 -1.33 -19.84 -27.00
C GLU A 129 -1.78 -19.84 -25.54
N ALA A 130 -1.48 -20.90 -24.78
CA ALA A 130 -1.77 -20.95 -23.33
C ALA A 130 -0.94 -19.91 -22.56
N LEU A 131 0.35 -19.79 -22.88
CA LEU A 131 1.21 -18.76 -22.28
C LEU A 131 0.74 -17.35 -22.66
N TRP A 132 0.22 -17.13 -23.87
CA TRP A 132 -0.39 -15.84 -24.24
C TRP A 132 -1.65 -15.52 -23.44
N LEU A 133 -2.51 -16.51 -23.15
CA LEU A 133 -3.70 -16.34 -22.30
C LEU A 133 -3.33 -15.94 -20.86
N GLU A 134 -2.35 -16.63 -20.27
CA GLU A 134 -1.78 -16.31 -18.95
C GLU A 134 -1.18 -14.90 -18.93
N THR A 135 -0.36 -14.57 -19.93
CA THR A 135 0.33 -13.27 -20.05
C THR A 135 -0.64 -12.11 -20.22
N PHE A 136 -1.69 -12.29 -21.02
CA PHE A 136 -2.78 -11.33 -21.16
C PHE A 136 -3.44 -11.02 -19.82
N LEU A 137 -3.79 -12.06 -19.05
CA LEU A 137 -4.40 -11.87 -17.74
C LEU A 137 -3.44 -11.18 -16.76
N CYS A 138 -2.17 -11.60 -16.69
CA CYS A 138 -1.15 -10.93 -15.88
C CYS A 138 -0.94 -9.46 -16.27
N GLY A 139 -0.98 -9.12 -17.57
CA GLY A 139 -0.84 -7.75 -18.06
C GLY A 139 -1.98 -6.82 -17.63
N ILE A 140 -3.23 -7.32 -17.62
CA ILE A 140 -4.39 -6.58 -17.11
C ILE A 140 -4.29 -6.38 -15.59
N LEU A 141 -3.93 -7.43 -14.85
CA LEU A 141 -3.75 -7.35 -13.39
C LEU A 141 -2.62 -6.37 -13.03
N ARG A 142 -1.46 -6.44 -13.70
CA ARG A 142 -0.38 -5.44 -13.55
C ARG A 142 -0.88 -4.02 -13.81
N ALA A 143 -1.68 -3.78 -14.84
CA ALA A 143 -2.19 -2.44 -15.12
C ALA A 143 -3.05 -1.90 -13.97
N TYR A 144 -3.87 -2.72 -13.31
CA TYR A 144 -4.65 -2.32 -12.12
C TYR A 144 -3.80 -2.15 -10.85
N THR A 145 -2.66 -2.83 -10.76
CA THR A 145 -1.72 -2.82 -9.61
C THR A 145 -0.67 -1.71 -9.68
N TYR A 146 -0.23 -1.31 -10.88
CA TYR A 146 0.73 -0.20 -11.11
C TYR A 146 0.07 1.12 -11.54
N ALA A 147 -1.25 1.16 -11.69
CA ALA A 147 -2.00 2.40 -11.83
C ALA A 147 -1.90 3.26 -10.56
N ASP A 148 -1.85 4.57 -10.75
CA ASP A 148 -1.85 5.55 -9.67
C ASP A 148 -3.28 5.87 -9.22
N ASP A 149 -3.44 6.22 -7.95
CA ASP A 149 -4.73 6.41 -7.29
C ASP A 149 -5.18 7.89 -7.23
N GLY A 150 -4.42 8.78 -7.87
CA GLY A 150 -4.61 10.23 -7.84
C GLY A 150 -3.70 10.95 -6.84
N SER A 151 -2.93 10.22 -6.01
CA SER A 151 -1.90 10.82 -5.14
C SER A 151 -0.66 11.26 -5.90
N GLY A 152 -0.30 10.58 -7.00
CA GLY A 152 0.98 10.73 -7.68
C GLY A 152 2.14 9.93 -7.06
N ASP A 153 1.94 9.28 -5.92
CA ASP A 153 2.98 8.50 -5.22
C ASP A 153 3.40 7.26 -6.02
N SER A 154 2.47 6.63 -6.77
CA SER A 154 2.77 5.47 -7.62
C SER A 154 3.30 5.85 -9.00
N ILE A 155 2.95 7.05 -9.49
CA ILE A 155 3.52 7.59 -10.73
C ILE A 155 5.04 7.80 -10.63
N ARG A 156 5.51 8.33 -9.48
CA ARG A 156 6.91 8.73 -9.28
C ARG A 156 7.89 7.58 -8.98
N LYS A 157 7.41 6.40 -8.54
CA LYS A 157 8.26 5.24 -8.17
C LYS A 157 9.13 4.71 -9.32
N ILE A 158 8.66 4.76 -10.56
CA ILE A 158 9.36 4.18 -11.73
C ILE A 158 9.37 5.20 -12.87
N VAL A 159 10.56 5.52 -13.37
CA VAL A 159 10.76 6.52 -14.43
C VAL A 159 10.29 5.97 -15.78
N GLY A 160 9.61 6.81 -16.57
CA GLY A 160 9.28 6.50 -17.96
C GLY A 160 8.22 5.42 -18.17
N VAL A 161 7.35 5.15 -17.19
CA VAL A 161 6.20 4.23 -17.35
C VAL A 161 5.04 4.92 -18.04
N ARG A 162 4.61 4.39 -19.20
CA ARG A 162 3.32 4.71 -19.81
C ARG A 162 2.23 3.79 -19.24
N ARG A 163 1.10 4.33 -18.78
CA ARG A 163 0.01 3.54 -18.17
C ARG A 163 -1.27 3.70 -18.98
N PHE A 164 -1.61 2.68 -19.77
CA PHE A 164 -2.85 2.62 -20.54
C PHE A 164 -3.98 1.96 -19.74
N ASN A 165 -5.24 2.20 -20.14
CA ASN A 165 -6.35 1.40 -19.65
C ASN A 165 -6.37 0.04 -20.37
N PRO A 166 -6.24 -1.10 -19.67
CA PRO A 166 -6.27 -2.43 -20.27
C PRO A 166 -7.62 -2.82 -20.89
N VAL A 167 -8.73 -2.23 -20.43
CA VAL A 167 -10.10 -2.63 -20.82
C VAL A 167 -10.89 -1.39 -21.24
N THR A 168 -10.83 -1.06 -22.53
CA THR A 168 -11.40 0.16 -23.12
C THR A 168 -12.79 -0.04 -23.74
N ASN A 169 -13.27 -1.27 -23.85
CA ASN A 169 -14.54 -1.62 -24.49
C ASN A 169 -15.04 -3.01 -24.03
N THR A 170 -16.27 -3.35 -24.41
CA THR A 170 -16.94 -4.62 -24.04
C THR A 170 -16.35 -5.87 -24.71
N GLU A 171 -15.71 -5.76 -25.89
CA GLU A 171 -15.03 -6.92 -26.50
C GLU A 171 -13.80 -7.32 -25.69
N MET A 172 -13.03 -6.34 -25.19
CA MET A 172 -11.90 -6.58 -24.29
C MET A 172 -12.35 -7.02 -22.90
N GLU A 173 -13.49 -6.54 -22.39
CA GLU A 173 -14.12 -7.08 -21.17
C GLU A 173 -14.44 -8.57 -21.35
N HIS A 174 -15.11 -8.97 -22.44
CA HIS A 174 -15.44 -10.37 -22.67
C HIS A 174 -14.20 -11.27 -22.77
N LYS A 175 -13.11 -10.82 -23.42
CA LYS A 175 -11.82 -11.54 -23.42
C LYS A 175 -11.22 -11.66 -22.02
N PHE A 176 -11.22 -10.57 -21.24
CA PHE A 176 -10.68 -10.55 -19.88
C PHE A 176 -11.42 -11.52 -18.96
N LEU A 177 -12.76 -11.52 -19.00
CA LEU A 177 -13.58 -12.40 -18.15
C LEU A 177 -13.49 -13.88 -18.58
N ASP A 178 -13.39 -14.18 -19.87
CA ASP A 178 -13.14 -15.54 -20.38
C ASP A 178 -11.74 -16.06 -19.98
N ALA A 179 -10.71 -15.22 -20.06
CA ALA A 179 -9.37 -15.55 -19.56
C ALA A 179 -9.36 -15.78 -18.04
N ALA A 180 -10.03 -14.89 -17.28
CA ALA A 180 -10.16 -14.98 -15.84
C ALA A 180 -10.92 -16.25 -15.41
N GLU A 181 -12.02 -16.63 -16.08
CA GLU A 181 -12.76 -17.85 -15.78
C GLU A 181 -11.89 -19.11 -15.97
N ARG A 182 -11.14 -19.17 -17.09
CA ARG A 182 -10.29 -20.33 -17.43
C ARG A 182 -9.13 -20.52 -16.45
N LEU A 183 -8.54 -19.42 -16.00
CA LEU A 183 -7.36 -19.42 -15.12
C LEU A 183 -7.70 -19.25 -13.63
N PHE A 184 -8.98 -19.09 -13.27
CA PHE A 184 -9.44 -18.74 -11.92
C PHE A 184 -8.82 -19.61 -10.81
N PHE A 185 -8.92 -20.94 -10.97
CA PHE A 185 -8.43 -21.91 -9.98
C PHE A 185 -6.89 -22.04 -9.92
N LEU A 186 -6.18 -21.44 -10.89
CA LEU A 186 -4.73 -21.25 -10.85
C LEU A 186 -4.34 -19.91 -10.19
N GLY A 187 -5.28 -19.00 -9.91
CA GLY A 187 -5.01 -17.67 -9.35
C GLY A 187 -4.20 -17.67 -8.04
N ARG A 188 -4.24 -18.77 -7.27
CA ARG A 188 -3.38 -19.04 -6.11
C ARG A 188 -1.87 -18.91 -6.41
N GLN A 189 -1.46 -19.09 -7.66
CA GLN A 189 -0.06 -18.98 -8.11
C GLN A 189 0.43 -17.53 -8.21
N LEU A 190 -0.48 -16.54 -8.28
CA LEU A 190 -0.14 -15.14 -8.59
C LEU A 190 0.30 -14.30 -7.38
N SER A 191 0.53 -14.88 -6.20
CA SER A 191 0.60 -14.15 -4.91
C SER A 191 -0.73 -13.48 -4.51
N SER A 192 -0.71 -12.72 -3.41
CA SER A 192 -1.87 -12.06 -2.78
C SER A 192 -1.49 -10.70 -2.20
N ASP A 193 -2.49 -9.90 -1.82
CA ASP A 193 -2.24 -8.64 -1.12
C ASP A 193 -1.46 -8.85 0.21
N PRO A 194 -0.60 -7.91 0.65
CA PRO A 194 0.31 -8.05 1.82
C PRO A 194 -0.35 -8.13 3.21
N GLU A 195 -1.61 -8.53 3.25
CA GLU A 195 -2.47 -8.70 4.42
C GLU A 195 -3.06 -10.13 4.50
N THR A 196 -2.88 -10.93 3.44
CA THR A 196 -3.21 -12.35 3.39
C THR A 196 -1.94 -13.15 3.69
N GLN A 197 -2.01 -14.17 4.54
CA GLN A 197 -0.83 -14.99 4.85
C GLN A 197 -0.51 -15.98 3.73
N VAL A 198 -1.54 -16.65 3.19
CA VAL A 198 -1.40 -17.70 2.17
C VAL A 198 -2.43 -17.50 1.05
N PRO A 199 -2.00 -17.34 -0.22
CA PRO A 199 -2.92 -17.24 -1.35
C PRO A 199 -3.86 -18.46 -1.47
N ASN A 200 -5.17 -18.20 -1.56
CA ASN A 200 -6.21 -19.23 -1.66
C ASN A 200 -7.20 -18.92 -2.80
N THR A 201 -8.30 -19.67 -2.96
CA THR A 201 -9.23 -19.49 -4.10
C THR A 201 -9.78 -18.07 -4.14
N VAL A 202 -10.05 -17.47 -2.97
CA VAL A 202 -10.76 -16.19 -2.83
C VAL A 202 -9.84 -15.00 -2.54
N SER A 203 -8.65 -15.24 -2.01
CA SER A 203 -7.65 -14.22 -1.67
C SER A 203 -6.36 -14.42 -2.47
N ASN A 204 -6.27 -13.75 -3.63
CA ASN A 204 -5.11 -13.71 -4.51
C ASN A 204 -5.20 -12.49 -5.45
N HIS A 205 -4.12 -12.17 -6.20
CA HIS A 205 -4.12 -10.98 -7.07
C HIS A 205 -5.15 -11.02 -8.22
N LEU A 206 -5.59 -12.20 -8.67
CA LEU A 206 -6.67 -12.29 -9.66
C LEU A 206 -8.03 -11.93 -9.05
N THR A 207 -8.35 -12.39 -7.83
CA THR A 207 -9.62 -12.05 -7.18
C THR A 207 -9.67 -10.59 -6.76
N SER A 208 -8.60 -10.05 -6.18
CA SER A 208 -8.48 -8.62 -5.87
C SER A 208 -8.55 -7.75 -7.13
N GLY A 209 -7.90 -8.16 -8.22
CA GLY A 209 -7.97 -7.47 -9.50
C GLY A 209 -9.35 -7.50 -10.16
N LEU A 210 -10.05 -8.65 -10.13
CA LEU A 210 -11.43 -8.78 -10.61
C LEU A 210 -12.40 -7.90 -9.82
N LEU A 211 -12.32 -7.93 -8.49
CA LEU A 211 -13.16 -7.10 -7.63
C LEU A 211 -12.90 -5.60 -7.86
N LYS A 212 -11.64 -5.19 -7.99
CA LYS A 212 -11.27 -3.79 -8.31
C LYS A 212 -11.76 -3.37 -9.70
N TYR A 213 -11.68 -4.25 -10.71
CA TYR A 213 -12.26 -4.01 -12.04
C TYR A 213 -13.77 -3.79 -11.95
N ILE A 214 -14.50 -4.68 -11.27
CA ILE A 214 -15.95 -4.62 -11.11
C ILE A 214 -16.36 -3.34 -10.36
N GLN A 215 -15.68 -3.03 -9.24
CA GLN A 215 -15.92 -1.82 -8.45
C GLN A 215 -15.67 -0.54 -9.25
N THR A 216 -14.57 -0.47 -9.99
CA THR A 216 -14.21 0.70 -10.80
C THR A 216 -15.24 0.95 -11.90
N THR A 217 -15.57 -0.10 -12.66
CA THR A 217 -16.37 0.02 -13.90
C THR A 217 -17.88 -0.04 -13.69
N GLY A 218 -18.36 -0.53 -12.54
CA GLY A 218 -19.79 -0.75 -12.28
C GLY A 218 -20.38 -1.94 -13.03
N ARG A 219 -19.53 -2.82 -13.59
CA ARG A 219 -19.94 -3.98 -14.40
C ARG A 219 -20.42 -5.15 -13.54
N TYR A 220 -21.28 -4.86 -12.56
CA TYR A 220 -21.75 -5.81 -11.54
C TYR A 220 -22.42 -7.03 -12.16
N THR A 221 -23.27 -6.86 -13.17
CA THR A 221 -23.92 -7.99 -13.87
C THR A 221 -22.90 -8.93 -14.52
N SER A 222 -21.80 -8.42 -15.06
CA SER A 222 -20.71 -9.24 -15.60
C SER A 222 -20.01 -10.03 -14.48
N GLY A 223 -19.74 -9.38 -13.34
CA GLY A 223 -19.14 -9.99 -12.16
C GLY A 223 -20.00 -11.08 -11.50
N ILE A 224 -21.31 -10.82 -11.34
CA ILE A 224 -22.29 -11.77 -10.79
C ILE A 224 -22.33 -13.04 -11.66
N ASN A 225 -22.46 -12.88 -12.98
CA ASN A 225 -22.48 -14.01 -13.92
C ASN A 225 -21.18 -14.84 -13.89
N LEU A 226 -20.02 -14.19 -13.75
CA LEU A 226 -18.73 -14.88 -13.61
C LEU A 226 -18.67 -15.67 -12.29
N PHE A 227 -18.97 -15.04 -11.16
CA PHE A 227 -18.81 -15.70 -9.86
C PHE A 227 -19.88 -16.76 -9.57
N GLU A 228 -21.14 -16.62 -10.03
CA GLU A 228 -22.11 -17.73 -9.96
C GLU A 228 -21.63 -18.94 -10.77
N LYS A 229 -21.10 -18.72 -11.99
CA LYS A 229 -20.57 -19.81 -12.83
C LYS A 229 -19.39 -20.52 -12.15
N LEU A 230 -18.48 -19.77 -11.53
CA LEU A 230 -17.35 -20.32 -10.79
C LEU A 230 -17.77 -21.03 -9.49
N ARG A 231 -18.75 -20.50 -8.77
CA ARG A 231 -19.33 -21.08 -7.54
C ARG A 231 -19.90 -22.48 -7.75
N THR A 232 -20.36 -22.83 -8.95
CA THR A 232 -20.78 -24.21 -9.27
C THR A 232 -19.67 -25.27 -9.15
N ARG A 233 -18.40 -24.86 -9.04
CA ARG A 233 -17.23 -25.75 -8.86
C ARG A 233 -16.65 -25.72 -7.44
N ASP A 234 -16.77 -24.58 -6.75
CA ASP A 234 -16.15 -24.34 -5.44
C ASP A 234 -17.02 -23.36 -4.64
N VAL A 235 -17.49 -23.79 -3.47
CA VAL A 235 -18.42 -23.02 -2.64
C VAL A 235 -17.75 -21.81 -1.97
N GLU A 236 -16.42 -21.82 -1.78
CA GLU A 236 -15.66 -20.69 -1.21
C GLU A 236 -15.90 -19.39 -2.02
N VAL A 237 -16.08 -19.52 -3.34
CA VAL A 237 -16.34 -18.42 -4.29
C VAL A 237 -17.64 -17.65 -3.97
N SER A 238 -18.55 -18.22 -3.18
CA SER A 238 -19.73 -17.53 -2.66
C SER A 238 -19.38 -16.23 -1.91
N SER A 239 -18.22 -16.15 -1.26
CA SER A 239 -17.72 -14.93 -0.61
C SER A 239 -17.45 -13.79 -1.59
N LEU A 240 -16.88 -14.08 -2.77
CA LEU A 240 -16.63 -13.09 -3.82
C LEU A 240 -17.93 -12.63 -4.47
N LEU A 241 -18.84 -13.56 -4.75
CA LEU A 241 -20.16 -13.26 -5.29
C LEU A 241 -20.97 -12.38 -4.33
N ALA A 242 -20.95 -12.68 -3.02
CA ALA A 242 -21.63 -11.89 -2.00
C ALA A 242 -21.09 -10.45 -1.93
N ARG A 243 -19.75 -10.28 -2.00
CA ARG A 243 -19.12 -8.95 -2.09
C ARG A 243 -19.59 -8.17 -3.32
N VAL A 244 -19.65 -8.81 -4.50
CA VAL A 244 -20.15 -8.16 -5.73
C VAL A 244 -21.64 -7.81 -5.64
N LEU A 245 -22.47 -8.67 -5.03
CA LEU A 245 -23.90 -8.38 -4.83
C LEU A 245 -24.11 -7.19 -3.87
N ILE A 246 -23.34 -7.10 -2.78
CA ILE A 246 -23.35 -5.93 -1.88
C ILE A 246 -22.90 -4.66 -2.61
N MET A 247 -21.86 -4.74 -3.45
CA MET A 247 -21.40 -3.63 -4.29
C MET A 247 -22.41 -3.20 -5.36
N ALA A 248 -23.40 -4.05 -5.66
CA ALA A 248 -24.48 -3.83 -6.63
C ALA A 248 -25.82 -3.44 -5.98
N ASP A 249 -25.81 -3.12 -4.68
CA ASP A 249 -26.98 -2.83 -3.83
C ASP A 249 -28.00 -4.00 -3.71
N GLU A 250 -27.64 -5.21 -4.17
CA GLU A 250 -28.46 -6.43 -4.14
C GLU A 250 -28.32 -7.19 -2.80
N GLU A 251 -28.39 -6.44 -1.69
CA GLU A 251 -28.06 -6.90 -0.34
C GLU A 251 -28.89 -8.11 0.12
N VAL A 252 -30.18 -8.14 -0.23
CA VAL A 252 -31.09 -9.24 0.13
C VAL A 252 -30.70 -10.55 -0.57
N GLN A 253 -30.10 -10.47 -1.75
CA GLN A 253 -29.55 -11.64 -2.46
C GLN A 253 -28.22 -12.06 -1.83
N ALA A 254 -27.35 -11.10 -1.50
CA ALA A 254 -26.08 -11.37 -0.83
C ALA A 254 -26.25 -12.06 0.54
N VAL A 255 -27.18 -11.60 1.39
CA VAL A 255 -27.42 -12.19 2.72
C VAL A 255 -27.98 -13.61 2.61
N ARG A 256 -28.86 -13.90 1.63
CA ARG A 256 -29.35 -15.26 1.37
C ARG A 256 -28.22 -16.18 0.89
N LEU A 257 -27.43 -15.71 -0.07
CA LEU A 257 -26.25 -16.42 -0.57
C LEU A 257 -25.26 -16.77 0.56
N ILE A 258 -24.96 -15.81 1.44
CA ILE A 258 -24.09 -16.03 2.61
C ILE A 258 -24.70 -17.08 3.53
N PHE A 259 -25.99 -16.97 3.85
CA PHE A 259 -26.70 -17.92 4.71
C PHE A 259 -26.71 -19.34 4.15
N ASP A 260 -27.02 -19.50 2.86
CA ASP A 260 -27.05 -20.80 2.19
C ASP A 260 -25.64 -21.41 2.13
N ALA A 261 -24.62 -20.64 1.71
CA ALA A 261 -23.24 -21.12 1.63
C ALA A 261 -22.62 -21.44 3.00
N LEU A 262 -23.03 -20.76 4.08
CA LEU A 262 -22.64 -21.08 5.45
C LEU A 262 -23.40 -22.28 6.06
N GLN A 263 -24.40 -22.86 5.38
CA GLN A 263 -24.90 -24.20 5.72
C GLN A 263 -23.97 -25.28 5.17
N ASP A 264 -23.48 -25.10 3.93
CA ASP A 264 -22.54 -26.03 3.29
C ASP A 264 -21.13 -25.95 3.90
N VAL A 265 -20.64 -24.73 4.20
CA VAL A 265 -19.29 -24.50 4.76
C VAL A 265 -19.34 -23.60 6.00
N PRO A 266 -19.78 -24.10 7.18
CA PRO A 266 -20.07 -23.27 8.37
C PRO A 266 -18.88 -22.57 9.03
N MET A 267 -17.66 -22.82 8.56
CA MET A 267 -16.40 -22.26 9.05
C MET A 267 -15.54 -21.70 7.92
N ASP A 268 -16.11 -21.30 6.78
CA ASP A 268 -15.36 -20.44 5.85
C ASP A 268 -15.19 -19.04 6.46
N TYR A 269 -13.93 -18.64 6.64
CA TYR A 269 -13.59 -17.34 7.22
C TYR A 269 -13.92 -16.17 6.27
N ALA A 270 -13.93 -16.38 4.95
CA ALA A 270 -14.19 -15.32 3.97
C ALA A 270 -15.67 -14.94 3.91
N LEU A 271 -16.58 -15.91 3.92
CA LEU A 271 -18.02 -15.71 4.12
C LEU A 271 -18.32 -15.07 5.47
N LEU A 272 -17.67 -15.53 6.56
CA LEU A 272 -17.87 -14.95 7.90
C LEU A 272 -17.33 -13.52 8.02
N ASP A 273 -16.22 -13.16 7.37
CA ASP A 273 -15.74 -11.78 7.27
C ASP A 273 -16.71 -10.90 6.48
N CYS A 274 -17.21 -11.39 5.33
CA CYS A 274 -18.18 -10.69 4.52
C CYS A 274 -19.49 -10.44 5.29
N GLN A 275 -19.95 -11.42 6.08
CA GLN A 275 -21.09 -11.28 6.97
C GLN A 275 -20.83 -10.25 8.09
N ALA A 276 -19.68 -10.32 8.75
CA ALA A 276 -19.31 -9.38 9.81
C ALA A 276 -19.22 -7.94 9.30
N ALA A 277 -18.60 -7.72 8.13
CA ALA A 277 -18.50 -6.43 7.47
C ALA A 277 -19.88 -5.86 7.08
N PHE A 278 -20.80 -6.71 6.60
CA PHE A 278 -22.16 -6.32 6.26
C PHE A 278 -22.99 -5.95 7.51
N CYS A 279 -22.95 -6.77 8.56
CA CYS A 279 -23.61 -6.41 9.82
C CYS A 279 -23.07 -5.10 10.41
N GLN A 280 -21.75 -4.91 10.36
CA GLN A 280 -21.10 -3.67 10.80
C GLN A 280 -21.53 -2.44 9.98
N SER A 281 -21.67 -2.55 8.65
CA SER A 281 -22.12 -1.43 7.81
C SER A 281 -23.59 -1.03 8.03
N LYS A 282 -24.40 -1.93 8.62
CA LYS A 282 -25.77 -1.66 9.07
C LYS A 282 -25.88 -1.17 10.51
N GLY A 283 -24.77 -1.09 11.25
CA GLY A 283 -24.74 -0.74 12.67
C GLY A 283 -25.06 -1.89 13.63
N GLU A 284 -25.24 -3.11 13.11
CA GLU A 284 -25.59 -4.31 13.88
C GLU A 284 -24.35 -4.95 14.52
N GLY A 285 -23.69 -4.19 15.40
CA GLY A 285 -22.38 -4.52 15.97
C GLY A 285 -22.34 -5.83 16.75
N GLU A 286 -23.41 -6.21 17.46
CA GLU A 286 -23.46 -7.48 18.21
C GLU A 286 -23.47 -8.69 17.27
N MET A 287 -24.26 -8.66 16.19
CA MET A 287 -24.26 -9.71 15.17
C MET A 287 -22.93 -9.77 14.41
N ALA A 288 -22.33 -8.60 14.10
CA ALA A 288 -20.99 -8.53 13.52
C ALA A 288 -19.93 -9.17 14.43
N LEU A 289 -20.07 -9.02 15.75
CA LEU A 289 -19.13 -9.54 16.74
C LEU A 289 -19.15 -11.06 16.84
N GLU A 290 -20.33 -11.68 16.78
CA GLU A 290 -20.44 -13.15 16.73
C GLU A 290 -19.83 -13.72 15.44
N CYS A 291 -20.08 -13.08 14.30
CA CYS A 291 -19.50 -13.47 13.01
C CYS A 291 -17.97 -13.34 13.01
N ALA A 292 -17.43 -12.20 13.48
CA ALA A 292 -15.99 -11.96 13.56
C ALA A 292 -15.27 -12.92 14.52
N LYS A 293 -15.87 -13.25 15.68
CA LYS A 293 -15.34 -14.27 16.60
C LYS A 293 -15.27 -15.65 15.94
N ARG A 294 -16.28 -16.03 15.14
CA ARG A 294 -16.25 -17.28 14.35
C ARG A 294 -15.18 -17.22 13.25
N ALA A 295 -15.03 -16.11 12.53
CA ALA A 295 -13.99 -15.94 11.51
C ALA A 295 -12.57 -16.11 12.09
N VAL A 296 -12.27 -15.50 13.24
CA VAL A 296 -11.01 -15.68 13.97
C VAL A 296 -10.82 -17.12 14.45
N THR A 297 -11.90 -17.80 14.85
CA THR A 297 -11.83 -19.22 15.25
C THR A 297 -11.55 -20.14 14.05
N ALA A 298 -12.05 -19.80 12.85
CA ALA A 298 -11.83 -20.55 11.62
C ALA A 298 -10.43 -20.34 11.03
N ALA A 299 -9.95 -19.09 10.96
CA ALA A 299 -8.63 -18.73 10.43
C ALA A 299 -7.87 -17.82 11.43
N PRO A 300 -7.31 -18.38 12.52
CA PRO A 300 -6.60 -17.62 13.55
C PRO A 300 -5.21 -17.15 13.13
N SER A 301 -4.67 -17.61 11.99
CA SER A 301 -3.37 -17.18 11.46
C SER A 301 -3.47 -16.07 10.41
N GLU A 302 -4.67 -15.75 9.92
CA GLU A 302 -4.90 -14.69 8.94
C GLU A 302 -5.09 -13.33 9.61
N PHE A 303 -4.40 -12.30 9.16
CA PHE A 303 -4.51 -10.94 9.73
C PHE A 303 -5.91 -10.34 9.57
N SER A 304 -6.57 -10.65 8.45
CA SER A 304 -7.89 -10.10 8.09
C SER A 304 -8.98 -10.38 9.13
N THR A 305 -9.02 -11.59 9.71
CA THR A 305 -10.04 -11.98 10.70
C THR A 305 -9.87 -11.22 12.01
N TRP A 306 -8.63 -11.11 12.50
CA TRP A 306 -8.30 -10.33 13.71
C TRP A 306 -8.53 -8.82 13.50
N ALA A 307 -8.17 -8.30 12.32
CA ALA A 307 -8.42 -6.91 11.96
C ALA A 307 -9.93 -6.59 11.95
N ARG A 308 -10.77 -7.47 11.39
CA ARG A 308 -12.24 -7.34 11.46
C ARG A 308 -12.75 -7.36 12.89
N LEU A 309 -12.27 -8.29 13.71
CA LEU A 309 -12.69 -8.39 15.11
C LEU A 309 -12.30 -7.13 15.90
N ALA A 310 -11.12 -6.56 15.64
CA ALA A 310 -10.70 -5.29 16.21
C ALA A 310 -11.55 -4.11 15.70
N GLU A 311 -11.88 -4.05 14.40
CA GLU A 311 -12.80 -3.05 13.84
C GLU A 311 -14.19 -3.10 14.49
N VAL A 312 -14.73 -4.30 14.77
CA VAL A 312 -16.02 -4.46 15.44
C VAL A 312 -15.95 -4.05 16.91
N TYR A 313 -14.90 -4.42 17.65
CA TYR A 313 -14.72 -3.92 19.03
C TYR A 313 -14.55 -2.40 19.11
N VAL A 314 -13.86 -1.78 18.14
CA VAL A 314 -13.79 -0.31 18.00
C VAL A 314 -15.18 0.29 17.74
N GLY A 315 -15.98 -0.32 16.86
CA GLY A 315 -17.36 0.11 16.59
C GLY A 315 -18.35 -0.10 17.74
N LEU A 316 -18.01 -0.96 18.71
CA LEU A 316 -18.77 -1.20 19.95
C LEU A 316 -18.22 -0.42 21.16
N GLU A 317 -17.24 0.47 20.96
CA GLU A 317 -16.53 1.21 22.02
C GLU A 317 -15.87 0.31 23.09
N GLN A 318 -15.58 -0.96 22.75
CA GLN A 318 -14.95 -1.95 23.63
C GLN A 318 -13.42 -1.87 23.53
N TRP A 319 -12.87 -0.71 23.90
CA TRP A 319 -11.47 -0.33 23.69
C TRP A 319 -10.45 -1.35 24.22
N ASP A 320 -10.66 -1.88 25.42
CA ASP A 320 -9.79 -2.87 26.06
C ASP A 320 -9.68 -4.14 25.22
N LEU A 321 -10.82 -4.62 24.70
CA LEU A 321 -10.92 -5.80 23.85
C LEU A 321 -10.38 -5.51 22.44
N ALA A 322 -10.57 -4.30 21.91
CA ALA A 322 -9.97 -3.87 20.66
C ALA A 322 -8.44 -3.91 20.73
N LEU A 323 -7.82 -3.39 21.80
CA LEU A 323 -6.37 -3.45 21.99
C LEU A 323 -5.87 -4.88 22.22
N LEU A 324 -6.56 -5.69 23.04
CA LEU A 324 -6.21 -7.11 23.22
C LEU A 324 -6.26 -7.90 21.91
N THR A 325 -7.24 -7.60 21.06
CA THR A 325 -7.40 -8.21 19.73
C THR A 325 -6.29 -7.74 18.79
N LEU A 326 -6.01 -6.43 18.77
CA LEU A 326 -4.94 -5.84 17.96
C LEU A 326 -3.56 -6.41 18.33
N ASN A 327 -3.26 -6.56 19.61
CA ASN A 327 -2.04 -7.20 20.11
C ASN A 327 -1.97 -8.72 19.81
N SER A 328 -3.09 -9.33 19.41
CA SER A 328 -3.17 -10.73 19.00
C SER A 328 -3.15 -10.90 17.47
N CYS A 329 -3.12 -9.81 16.69
CA CYS A 329 -3.04 -9.87 15.23
C CYS A 329 -1.72 -10.52 14.76
N PRO A 330 -1.76 -11.51 13.86
CA PRO A 330 -0.56 -12.01 13.19
C PRO A 330 -0.07 -10.96 12.18
N MET A 331 1.17 -10.49 12.35
CA MET A 331 1.74 -9.41 11.52
C MET A 331 2.67 -9.98 10.45
N PHE A 332 2.53 -9.50 9.22
CA PHE A 332 3.30 -9.98 8.06
C PHE A 332 4.25 -8.90 7.55
N THR A 333 5.45 -9.30 7.16
CA THR A 333 6.43 -8.44 6.49
C THR A 333 5.89 -8.01 5.13
N TYR A 334 5.73 -6.69 4.92
CA TYR A 334 5.29 -6.15 3.64
C TYR A 334 6.30 -6.46 2.53
N GLN A 335 5.79 -7.01 1.42
CA GLN A 335 6.52 -7.23 0.17
C GLN A 335 6.12 -6.12 -0.82
N ASP A 336 7.07 -5.30 -1.28
CA ASP A 336 6.78 -4.25 -2.27
C ASP A 336 6.68 -4.84 -3.68
N LYS A 337 5.96 -4.13 -4.54
CA LYS A 337 5.70 -4.53 -5.93
C LYS A 337 7.00 -4.65 -6.71
N ASP A 338 7.10 -5.70 -7.53
CA ASP A 338 8.26 -5.98 -8.40
C ASP A 338 8.68 -4.71 -9.17
N THR A 339 9.84 -4.15 -8.82
CA THR A 339 10.30 -2.87 -9.34
C THR A 339 11.51 -3.10 -10.24
N PRO A 340 11.51 -2.62 -11.51
CA PRO A 340 12.57 -2.92 -12.46
C PRO A 340 13.90 -2.33 -12.00
N ARG A 341 14.90 -3.21 -11.79
CA ARG A 341 16.28 -2.83 -11.50
C ARG A 341 17.00 -2.64 -12.83
N MET A 342 17.28 -1.38 -13.18
CA MET A 342 17.83 -1.00 -14.48
C MET A 342 19.26 -0.45 -14.35
N PRO A 343 20.10 -0.59 -15.40
CA PRO A 343 21.42 0.04 -15.44
C PRO A 343 21.30 1.58 -15.41
N GLN A 344 22.37 2.27 -15.03
CA GLN A 344 22.39 3.73 -15.01
C GLN A 344 22.26 4.27 -16.46
N PRO A 345 21.23 5.06 -16.79
CA PRO A 345 21.01 5.49 -18.16
C PRO A 345 21.96 6.63 -18.55
N THR A 346 22.41 6.64 -19.80
CA THR A 346 23.27 7.70 -20.35
C THR A 346 22.55 9.05 -20.39
N ARG A 347 21.24 9.03 -20.68
CA ARG A 347 20.36 10.22 -20.69
C ARG A 347 18.90 9.80 -20.48
N ILE A 348 18.11 10.68 -19.87
CA ILE A 348 16.66 10.51 -19.75
C ILE A 348 15.98 11.67 -20.48
N MET A 349 15.04 11.38 -21.36
CA MET A 349 14.21 12.37 -22.04
C MET A 349 12.73 12.14 -21.68
N LEU A 350 12.16 13.07 -20.90
CA LEU A 350 10.73 13.06 -20.53
C LEU A 350 10.04 14.25 -21.24
N PRO A 351 9.59 14.08 -22.50
CA PRO A 351 8.95 15.17 -23.24
C PRO A 351 7.57 15.50 -22.67
N ILE A 352 7.24 16.79 -22.62
CA ILE A 352 5.92 17.27 -22.17
C ILE A 352 4.87 16.95 -23.24
N LEU A 353 3.73 16.40 -22.81
CA LEU A 353 2.56 16.16 -23.65
C LEU A 353 1.75 17.46 -23.79
N ALA A 354 1.61 17.94 -25.03
CA ALA A 354 0.98 19.22 -25.35
C ALA A 354 -0.50 19.29 -24.93
N GLU A 355 -1.16 18.13 -24.90
CA GLU A 355 -2.56 17.95 -24.50
C GLU A 355 -2.79 18.15 -23.00
N SER A 356 -1.73 18.14 -22.19
CA SER A 356 -1.77 18.31 -20.72
C SER A 356 -1.14 19.59 -20.20
N MET A 357 -0.76 20.53 -21.09
CA MET A 357 -0.23 21.83 -20.66
C MET A 357 -1.35 22.66 -20.03
N LEU A 358 -1.17 23.02 -18.75
CA LEU A 358 -2.08 23.85 -17.99
C LEU A 358 -1.24 24.72 -17.04
N GLU A 359 -1.36 26.04 -17.17
CA GLU A 359 -0.49 27.01 -16.47
C GLU A 359 -0.52 26.78 -14.94
N GLU A 360 -1.70 26.55 -14.35
CA GLU A 360 -1.87 26.23 -12.92
C GLU A 360 -1.08 24.99 -12.43
N ILE A 361 -0.73 24.05 -13.32
CA ILE A 361 0.04 22.85 -12.96
C ILE A 361 1.55 23.10 -13.03
N ASP A 362 1.99 23.89 -14.03
CA ASP A 362 3.41 24.24 -14.22
C ASP A 362 3.84 25.43 -13.32
N GLU A 363 2.90 26.25 -12.84
CA GLU A 363 3.15 27.32 -11.86
C GLU A 363 3.64 26.77 -10.51
N GLY A 364 4.63 27.47 -9.93
CA GLY A 364 5.25 27.11 -8.65
C GLY A 364 6.08 25.80 -8.65
N GLN A 365 6.18 25.09 -9.77
CA GLN A 365 7.02 23.89 -9.87
C GLN A 365 8.52 24.26 -9.91
N PRO A 366 9.40 23.53 -9.20
CA PRO A 366 10.83 23.75 -9.27
C PRO A 366 11.36 23.42 -10.66
N ARG A 367 12.24 24.28 -11.19
CA ARG A 367 12.88 24.10 -12.49
C ARG A 367 14.04 23.11 -12.38
N GLN A 368 14.45 22.57 -13.53
CA GLN A 368 15.54 21.60 -13.58
C GLN A 368 16.88 22.24 -13.17
N GLY A 369 17.31 21.97 -11.93
CA GLY A 369 18.51 22.56 -11.31
C GLY A 369 18.22 23.40 -10.06
N ASP A 370 16.95 23.70 -9.76
CA ASP A 370 16.59 24.36 -8.51
C ASP A 370 16.85 23.44 -7.30
N PRO A 371 17.24 23.96 -6.13
CA PRO A 371 17.36 23.17 -4.90
C PRO A 371 16.03 22.53 -4.52
N ALA A 372 16.07 21.31 -4.00
CA ALA A 372 14.89 20.66 -3.41
C ALA A 372 14.34 21.49 -2.24
N ASP A 373 13.01 21.48 -2.07
CA ASP A 373 12.34 22.20 -0.98
C ASP A 373 12.97 21.87 0.38
N TYR A 374 13.18 22.88 1.21
CA TYR A 374 13.52 22.65 2.61
C TYR A 374 12.31 22.02 3.32
N VAL A 375 12.56 20.92 4.02
CA VAL A 375 11.61 20.22 4.88
C VAL A 375 12.28 20.02 6.23
N HIS A 376 11.64 20.53 7.29
CA HIS A 376 12.18 20.43 8.65
C HIS A 376 12.47 18.98 9.05
N PRO A 377 13.62 18.67 9.69
CA PRO A 377 14.02 17.27 9.97
C PRO A 377 13.05 16.45 10.80
N SER A 378 12.17 17.05 11.62
CA SER A 378 11.10 16.31 12.32
C SER A 378 10.04 15.77 11.36
N LEU A 379 9.56 16.60 10.42
CA LEU A 379 8.58 16.21 9.40
C LEU A 379 9.12 15.09 8.51
N ARG A 380 10.41 15.15 8.15
CA ARG A 380 11.08 14.08 7.39
C ARG A 380 11.29 12.77 8.18
N ARG A 381 11.11 12.77 9.50
CA ARG A 381 11.25 11.60 10.39
C ARG A 381 9.90 11.00 10.82
N LEU A 382 8.77 11.44 10.25
CA LEU A 382 7.44 10.89 10.53
C LEU A 382 7.32 9.42 10.04
N HIS A 383 7.72 8.48 10.89
CA HIS A 383 7.77 7.04 10.57
C HIS A 383 6.44 6.46 10.10
N ALA A 384 5.30 6.99 10.57
CA ALA A 384 3.96 6.54 10.16
C ALA A 384 3.71 6.68 8.64
N ALA A 385 4.37 7.62 7.96
CA ALA A 385 4.27 7.78 6.50
C ALA A 385 4.86 6.60 5.70
N SER A 386 5.63 5.71 6.37
CA SER A 386 6.27 4.54 5.75
C SER A 386 5.59 3.21 6.06
N TYR A 387 4.53 3.18 6.89
CA TYR A 387 3.81 1.93 7.18
C TYR A 387 3.01 1.44 5.97
N GLN A 388 3.06 0.13 5.73
CA GLN A 388 2.43 -0.56 4.61
C GLN A 388 1.89 -1.93 5.07
N GLY A 389 0.90 -2.49 4.35
CA GLY A 389 0.28 -3.77 4.68
C GLY A 389 -0.33 -3.82 6.09
N THR A 390 -0.16 -4.96 6.77
CA THR A 390 -0.68 -5.23 8.12
C THR A 390 -0.40 -4.10 9.12
N PHE A 391 0.83 -3.54 9.13
CA PHE A 391 1.21 -2.45 10.04
C PHE A 391 0.44 -1.15 9.78
N LEU A 392 0.14 -0.82 8.52
CA LEU A 392 -0.65 0.36 8.19
C LEU A 392 -2.10 0.21 8.66
N LYS A 393 -2.71 -0.97 8.45
CA LYS A 393 -4.06 -1.24 8.98
C LYS A 393 -4.09 -1.20 10.50
N ALA A 394 -3.13 -1.83 11.17
CA ALA A 394 -3.02 -1.79 12.63
C ALA A 394 -2.86 -0.36 13.17
N TYR A 395 -2.02 0.47 12.52
CA TYR A 395 -1.86 1.88 12.87
C TYR A 395 -3.15 2.69 12.66
N ASN A 396 -3.85 2.48 11.54
CA ASN A 396 -5.12 3.15 11.25
C ASN A 396 -6.24 2.77 12.23
N LEU A 397 -6.20 1.58 12.85
CA LEU A 397 -7.10 1.23 13.96
C LEU A 397 -6.68 1.96 15.25
N LEU A 398 -5.38 2.02 15.53
CA LEU A 398 -4.86 2.72 16.72
C LEU A 398 -5.15 4.24 16.66
N THR A 399 -5.04 4.89 15.50
CA THR A 399 -5.38 6.32 15.35
C THR A 399 -6.89 6.56 15.48
N LYS A 400 -7.75 5.65 14.99
CA LYS A 400 -9.21 5.72 15.22
C LYS A 400 -9.55 5.69 16.73
N VAL A 401 -8.93 4.78 17.49
CA VAL A 401 -9.10 4.73 18.95
C VAL A 401 -8.59 6.02 19.59
N ALA A 402 -7.39 6.48 19.24
CA ALA A 402 -6.81 7.71 19.79
C ALA A 402 -7.68 8.96 19.52
N ALA A 403 -8.30 9.05 18.34
CA ALA A 403 -9.22 10.13 17.99
C ALA A 403 -10.57 10.06 18.74
N ALA A 404 -11.01 8.87 19.16
CA ALA A 404 -12.26 8.68 19.89
C ALA A 404 -12.14 8.94 21.40
N ILE A 405 -11.08 8.44 22.05
CA ILE A 405 -10.91 8.52 23.52
C ILE A 405 -9.81 9.47 24.01
N GLY A 406 -8.94 9.96 23.10
CA GLY A 406 -7.78 10.78 23.45
C GLY A 406 -6.59 9.98 24.00
N TRP A 407 -5.41 10.61 23.98
CA TRP A 407 -4.13 9.99 24.30
C TRP A 407 -4.04 9.47 25.74
N ASP A 408 -4.46 10.27 26.73
CA ASP A 408 -4.28 9.91 28.15
C ASP A 408 -5.16 8.73 28.59
N GLN A 409 -6.40 8.67 28.09
CA GLN A 409 -7.30 7.53 28.33
C GLN A 409 -6.84 6.28 27.56
N LEU A 410 -6.27 6.45 26.36
CA LEU A 410 -5.63 5.36 25.62
C LEU A 410 -4.40 4.81 26.37
N LEU A 411 -3.56 5.66 26.94
CA LEU A 411 -2.44 5.24 27.80
C LEU A 411 -2.92 4.55 29.08
N LYS A 412 -4.00 5.05 29.70
CA LYS A 412 -4.61 4.40 30.87
C LYS A 412 -5.03 2.97 30.53
N ILE A 413 -5.86 2.78 29.50
CA ILE A 413 -6.31 1.45 29.04
C ILE A 413 -5.10 0.57 28.69
N ARG A 414 -4.10 1.12 27.97
CA ARG A 414 -2.84 0.40 27.68
C ARG A 414 -2.18 -0.14 28.96
N SER A 415 -2.13 0.65 30.03
CA SER A 415 -1.56 0.23 31.33
C SER A 415 -2.46 -0.70 32.14
N GLU A 416 -3.78 -0.66 31.95
CA GLU A 416 -4.73 -1.56 32.59
C GLU A 416 -4.72 -2.96 31.92
N VAL A 417 -4.50 -3.00 30.61
CA VAL A 417 -4.52 -4.20 29.77
C VAL A 417 -3.16 -4.89 29.63
N PHE A 418 -2.06 -4.13 29.55
CA PHE A 418 -0.73 -4.67 29.22
C PHE A 418 0.32 -4.52 30.33
N VAL A 419 1.32 -5.40 30.27
CA VAL A 419 2.64 -5.27 30.90
C VAL A 419 3.66 -5.00 29.80
N MET A 420 4.60 -4.09 30.05
CA MET A 420 5.70 -3.82 29.12
C MET A 420 6.83 -4.85 29.29
N GLU A 421 7.60 -5.15 28.22
CA GLU A 421 8.61 -6.22 28.30
C GLU A 421 9.67 -5.99 29.38
N GLU A 422 10.09 -4.74 29.60
CA GLU A 422 11.09 -4.42 30.61
C GLU A 422 10.54 -4.55 32.05
N GLU A 423 9.26 -4.22 32.28
CA GLU A 423 8.58 -4.47 33.55
C GLU A 423 8.52 -5.98 33.85
N TYR A 424 8.13 -6.78 32.85
CA TYR A 424 8.08 -8.24 32.93
C TYR A 424 9.46 -8.87 33.16
N ARG A 425 10.52 -8.34 32.52
CA ARG A 425 11.91 -8.76 32.76
C ARG A 425 12.37 -8.45 34.17
N VAL A 426 12.12 -7.23 34.66
CA VAL A 426 12.48 -6.80 36.02
C VAL A 426 11.73 -7.63 37.07
N GLU A 427 10.43 -7.90 36.89
CA GLU A 427 9.69 -8.80 37.77
C GLU A 427 10.26 -10.22 37.76
N ARG A 428 10.63 -10.76 36.58
CA ARG A 428 11.21 -12.11 36.45
C ARG A 428 12.59 -12.23 37.12
N GLN A 429 13.38 -11.15 37.15
CA GLN A 429 14.62 -11.07 37.94
C GLN A 429 14.35 -10.93 39.45
N HIS A 430 13.29 -10.22 39.86
CA HIS A 430 12.89 -10.08 41.26
C HIS A 430 12.20 -11.32 41.84
N SER A 431 11.57 -12.16 41.03
CA SER A 431 10.99 -13.44 41.47
C SER A 431 12.07 -14.53 41.62
N THR A 432 13.02 -14.62 40.68
CA THR A 432 14.14 -15.57 40.77
C THR A 432 15.07 -15.29 41.96
N SER A 433 15.31 -14.02 42.31
CA SER A 433 16.11 -13.66 43.50
C SER A 433 15.41 -13.90 44.86
N LYS A 434 14.09 -14.09 44.89
CA LYS A 434 13.36 -14.51 46.11
C LYS A 434 13.54 -16.00 46.43
N HIS A 435 13.70 -16.85 45.42
CA HIS A 435 13.78 -18.31 45.63
C HIS A 435 15.13 -18.81 46.18
N THR A 436 16.22 -18.06 45.98
CA THR A 436 17.57 -18.45 46.42
C THR A 436 17.95 -18.00 47.84
N ARG A 437 17.03 -17.38 48.59
CA ARG A 437 17.28 -16.87 49.95
C ARG A 437 16.60 -17.64 51.09
N SER A 438 16.02 -18.81 50.83
CA SER A 438 15.36 -19.63 51.86
C SER A 438 15.85 -21.08 51.91
N ASN A 439 17.12 -21.27 52.28
CA ASN A 439 17.55 -22.36 53.17
C ASN A 439 19.05 -22.25 53.51
N THR A 440 19.39 -21.74 54.70
CA THR A 440 20.72 -21.95 55.30
C THR A 440 20.73 -21.69 56.81
N ARG A 441 20.50 -22.73 57.63
CA ARG A 441 20.98 -22.87 59.01
C ARG A 441 20.62 -24.24 59.62
N THR A 442 21.66 -25.05 59.91
CA THR A 442 21.75 -26.05 61.01
C THR A 442 20.73 -27.22 61.08
N SER A 443 21.09 -28.48 61.40
CA SER A 443 22.41 -29.06 61.77
C SER A 443 22.38 -30.61 61.89
N ALA A 444 23.56 -31.23 61.69
CA ALA A 444 24.07 -32.47 62.33
C ALA A 444 23.51 -33.89 62.03
N GLU A 445 24.41 -34.72 61.46
CA GLU A 445 24.86 -36.06 61.91
C GLU A 445 24.14 -37.41 61.61
N VAL A 446 24.93 -38.29 60.94
CA VAL A 446 25.20 -39.75 61.21
C VAL A 446 24.48 -40.87 60.41
N ASN A 447 25.33 -41.74 59.79
CA ASN A 447 25.16 -43.11 59.22
C ASN A 447 24.03 -43.38 58.19
N GLY A 448 24.23 -44.02 57.03
CA GLY A 448 25.28 -44.94 56.56
C GLY A 448 24.63 -46.16 55.85
N GLY A 449 25.24 -46.71 54.79
CA GLY A 449 24.79 -47.96 54.14
C GLY A 449 24.82 -47.96 52.60
N ASP A 450 25.24 -49.08 52.03
CA ASP A 450 25.57 -49.34 50.62
C ASP A 450 24.44 -49.12 49.57
N GLY A 451 24.84 -48.89 48.32
CA GLY A 451 24.01 -48.94 47.11
C GLY A 451 24.85 -48.63 45.88
N GLN A 452 25.02 -49.60 44.97
CA GLN A 452 25.93 -49.55 43.80
C GLN A 452 25.12 -49.70 42.49
N GLU A 453 25.83 -49.53 41.35
CA GLU A 453 25.40 -49.76 39.96
C GLU A 453 24.58 -48.62 39.33
N ASP A 454 24.67 -48.26 38.04
CA ASP A 454 25.69 -48.32 36.93
C ASP A 454 24.93 -47.74 35.68
N ASP A 455 25.49 -47.27 34.57
CA ASP A 455 26.77 -46.60 34.18
C ASP A 455 26.51 -45.94 32.78
N ASP A 456 27.54 -45.40 32.10
CA ASP A 456 27.58 -44.98 30.67
C ASP A 456 26.67 -43.79 30.21
N ASP A 457 27.08 -42.88 29.31
CA ASP A 457 28.33 -42.65 28.56
C ASP A 457 28.54 -41.12 28.40
N ASP A 458 29.76 -40.68 28.05
CA ASP A 458 30.12 -39.26 27.83
C ASP A 458 30.17 -38.89 26.33
N HIS A 459 30.13 -37.59 25.99
CA HIS A 459 31.13 -37.06 25.05
C HIS A 459 31.38 -35.55 25.21
N HIS A 460 32.45 -35.24 25.94
CA HIS A 460 33.16 -33.98 25.90
C HIS A 460 33.76 -33.66 24.51
N HIS A 461 33.99 -32.38 24.25
CA HIS A 461 35.32 -31.93 23.81
C HIS A 461 35.63 -30.52 24.34
N ASN A 462 36.89 -30.26 24.66
CA ASN A 462 37.35 -29.03 25.32
C ASN A 462 38.84 -28.78 25.02
N ASP A 463 39.20 -27.53 24.72
CA ASP A 463 40.55 -26.93 24.67
C ASP A 463 40.33 -25.39 24.74
N ALA A 464 40.94 -24.54 25.58
CA ALA A 464 42.29 -24.42 26.17
C ALA A 464 43.34 -23.76 25.23
N ASN A 465 44.14 -22.73 25.62
CA ASN A 465 44.06 -21.81 26.77
C ASN A 465 44.69 -20.38 26.45
N PRO A 466 45.58 -19.69 27.24
CA PRO A 466 45.50 -18.23 27.54
C PRO A 466 46.73 -17.41 27.03
N GLU A 467 47.17 -16.24 27.56
CA GLU A 467 46.67 -15.23 28.54
C GLU A 467 46.56 -13.86 27.79
N ASP A 468 46.83 -12.60 28.21
CA ASP A 468 47.38 -11.90 29.39
C ASP A 468 46.63 -10.52 29.48
N ARG A 469 46.29 -9.96 30.64
CA ARG A 469 47.02 -8.92 31.43
C ARG A 469 47.38 -7.61 30.68
N GLU A 470 47.40 -6.42 31.32
CA GLU A 470 47.40 -6.07 32.76
C GLU A 470 46.66 -4.72 33.06
N LYS A 471 46.77 -4.18 34.29
CA LYS A 471 46.28 -2.83 34.73
C LYS A 471 47.49 -1.85 34.86
N GLU A 472 47.48 -0.54 35.12
CA GLU A 472 46.73 0.43 35.96
C GLU A 472 46.96 1.87 35.36
N ALA A 473 46.06 2.87 35.40
CA ALA A 473 45.63 3.83 36.45
C ALA A 473 46.49 5.12 36.68
N GLU A 474 45.79 6.21 37.06
CA GLU A 474 46.23 7.56 37.53
C GLU A 474 46.60 8.70 36.54
N GLY A 475 46.23 9.95 36.91
CA GLY A 475 46.84 11.20 36.39
C GLY A 475 45.91 12.35 35.92
N SER A 476 45.53 13.28 36.80
CA SER A 476 44.95 14.61 36.48
C SER A 476 45.55 15.67 37.42
N PRO A 477 45.84 16.92 36.98
CA PRO A 477 44.89 18.03 37.23
C PRO A 477 44.90 19.23 36.26
N ASN A 478 43.80 19.99 36.24
CA ASN A 478 43.59 21.43 35.95
C ASN A 478 44.29 22.13 34.74
N GLY A 479 43.63 22.99 33.96
CA GLY A 479 42.24 23.44 33.99
C GLY A 479 42.03 24.78 33.26
N LEU A 480 40.80 25.31 33.29
CA LEU A 480 40.31 26.56 32.66
C LEU A 480 40.21 26.54 31.11
N GLN A 481 39.31 27.25 30.43
CA GLN A 481 37.93 27.71 30.71
C GLN A 481 37.39 28.37 29.42
N ASP A 482 36.26 27.91 28.85
CA ASP A 482 35.19 28.76 28.27
C ASP A 482 34.02 27.93 27.71
N GLU A 483 32.88 28.59 27.51
CA GLU A 483 31.57 27.96 27.28
C GLU A 483 31.09 27.97 25.81
N GLN A 484 30.38 26.92 25.40
CA GLN A 484 29.35 27.00 24.36
C GLN A 484 28.31 25.89 24.56
N LEU A 485 27.02 26.24 24.53
CA LEU A 485 25.93 25.32 24.87
C LEU A 485 25.46 24.51 23.66
N GLU A 486 25.53 23.19 23.76
CA GLU A 486 24.58 22.30 23.07
C GLU A 486 23.49 21.87 24.06
N SER A 487 22.22 22.14 23.74
CA SER A 487 21.09 21.70 24.56
C SER A 487 20.75 20.24 24.23
N ALA A 488 21.14 19.34 25.12
CA ALA A 488 20.86 17.91 24.98
C ALA A 488 19.34 17.62 25.07
N ILE A 489 18.92 16.54 24.41
CA ILE A 489 17.51 16.13 24.35
C ILE A 489 17.12 15.45 25.67
N GLU A 490 16.37 16.14 26.51
CA GLU A 490 15.68 15.52 27.66
C GLU A 490 14.49 14.68 27.19
N LYS A 491 14.38 13.47 27.76
CA LYS A 491 13.13 12.70 27.73
C LYS A 491 12.19 13.27 28.79
N PRO A 492 10.86 13.33 28.54
CA PRO A 492 9.92 13.66 29.61
C PRO A 492 10.02 12.61 30.72
N GLU A 493 10.17 13.07 31.96
CA GLU A 493 10.12 12.19 33.13
C GLU A 493 8.72 11.61 33.36
N GLN A 494 8.64 10.58 34.19
CA GLN A 494 7.44 9.77 34.39
C GLN A 494 6.28 10.60 34.98
N SER A 495 5.07 10.34 34.49
CA SER A 495 3.84 10.94 35.01
C SER A 495 3.62 10.52 36.47
N MET A 496 3.95 11.41 37.41
CA MET A 496 3.67 11.26 38.84
C MET A 496 2.17 11.02 39.04
N ALA A 497 1.80 9.81 39.49
CA ALA A 497 0.43 9.49 39.86
C ALA A 497 0.00 10.35 41.07
N SER A 498 -1.16 11.00 40.97
CA SER A 498 -1.67 11.88 42.02
C SER A 498 -2.23 11.09 43.20
N GLU A 499 -1.64 11.28 44.39
CA GLU A 499 -2.11 10.64 45.62
C GLU A 499 -3.52 11.10 46.00
N VAL A 500 -4.50 10.19 45.93
CA VAL A 500 -5.85 10.41 46.47
C VAL A 500 -5.85 10.01 47.94
N ILE A 501 -5.66 10.99 48.83
CA ILE A 501 -5.73 10.78 50.28
C ILE A 501 -7.12 10.26 50.67
N LYS A 502 -7.18 9.04 51.22
CA LYS A 502 -8.42 8.42 51.71
C LYS A 502 -8.18 7.76 53.06
N SER A 503 -8.87 8.22 54.09
CA SER A 503 -8.67 7.75 55.48
C SER A 503 -9.51 6.52 55.80
N GLY A 504 -8.92 5.57 56.54
CA GLY A 504 -9.62 4.73 57.52
C GLY A 504 -9.87 3.26 57.14
N ASN A 505 -9.05 2.39 57.72
CA ASN A 505 -9.30 0.98 58.11
C ASN A 505 -10.11 0.09 57.14
N GLU A 506 -9.41 -0.69 56.32
CA GLU A 506 -9.06 -2.09 56.63
C GLU A 506 -8.02 -2.56 55.60
N ASP A 507 -6.88 -3.11 56.04
CA ASP A 507 -5.72 -3.36 55.17
C ASP A 507 -5.75 -4.76 54.50
N PRO A 508 -5.97 -4.88 53.18
CA PRO A 508 -5.51 -6.02 52.41
C PRO A 508 -4.00 -5.87 52.10
N ASP A 509 -3.25 -6.97 52.19
CA ASP A 509 -1.79 -6.99 51.93
C ASP A 509 -1.44 -6.38 50.54
N PRO A 510 -0.69 -5.25 50.48
CA PRO A 510 -0.34 -4.60 49.23
C PRO A 510 0.48 -5.47 48.26
N SER A 511 1.17 -6.49 48.75
CA SER A 511 1.91 -7.43 47.90
C SER A 511 0.97 -8.35 47.11
N HIS A 512 -0.21 -8.65 47.65
CA HIS A 512 -1.21 -9.51 47.03
C HIS A 512 -2.06 -8.77 45.98
N SER A 513 -2.30 -7.47 46.15
CA SER A 513 -2.98 -6.66 45.13
C SER A 513 -2.09 -6.41 43.91
N ALA A 514 -0.82 -6.04 44.11
CA ALA A 514 0.14 -5.91 43.02
C ALA A 514 0.33 -7.23 42.25
N TYR A 515 0.51 -8.35 42.95
CA TYR A 515 0.70 -9.66 42.31
C TYR A 515 -0.52 -10.15 41.52
N THR A 516 -1.75 -9.81 41.94
CA THR A 516 -2.96 -10.12 41.16
C THR A 516 -3.18 -9.14 40.00
N GLN A 517 -2.73 -7.89 40.10
CA GLN A 517 -2.76 -6.92 39.00
C GLN A 517 -1.85 -7.30 37.82
N PHE A 518 -0.68 -7.90 38.06
CA PHE A 518 0.16 -8.42 36.97
C PHE A 518 -0.42 -9.68 36.31
N ARG A 519 -1.06 -10.56 37.09
CA ARG A 519 -1.51 -11.90 36.61
C ARG A 519 -2.63 -11.88 35.57
N ASN A 520 -3.37 -10.77 35.44
CA ASN A 520 -4.49 -10.63 34.50
C ASN A 520 -4.12 -9.86 33.22
N LYS A 521 -2.95 -9.23 33.17
CA LYS A 521 -2.48 -8.42 32.03
C LYS A 521 -1.77 -9.28 30.99
N ARG A 522 -1.73 -8.84 29.73
CA ARG A 522 -0.95 -9.49 28.66
C ARG A 522 0.37 -8.76 28.41
N LEU A 523 1.35 -9.45 27.85
CA LEU A 523 2.55 -8.78 27.34
C LEU A 523 2.17 -7.92 26.12
N CYS A 524 2.58 -6.64 26.11
CA CYS A 524 2.48 -5.81 24.92
C CYS A 524 3.48 -6.30 23.86
N GLU A 525 3.02 -6.55 22.64
CA GLU A 525 3.88 -6.91 21.52
C GLU A 525 4.76 -5.73 21.10
N ARG A 526 6.05 -6.00 20.83
CA ARG A 526 7.04 -4.95 20.52
C ARG A 526 6.63 -4.07 19.34
N TRP A 527 5.96 -4.66 18.35
CA TRP A 527 5.50 -3.92 17.18
C TRP A 527 4.37 -2.96 17.54
N LEU A 528 3.48 -3.33 18.47
CA LEU A 528 2.37 -2.49 18.92
C LEU A 528 2.86 -1.35 19.82
N ASP A 529 3.82 -1.60 20.71
CA ASP A 529 4.48 -0.52 21.47
C ASP A 529 5.21 0.47 20.54
N ASN A 530 5.83 -0.02 19.47
CA ASN A 530 6.37 0.86 18.43
C ASN A 530 5.29 1.67 17.70
N LEU A 531 4.08 1.12 17.47
CA LEU A 531 2.95 1.92 16.96
C LEU A 531 2.51 3.00 17.96
N PHE A 532 2.50 2.72 19.26
CA PHE A 532 2.23 3.73 20.31
C PHE A 532 3.29 4.85 20.29
N MET A 533 4.58 4.50 20.18
CA MET A 533 5.66 5.49 20.10
C MET A 533 5.60 6.36 18.85
N VAL A 534 5.21 5.78 17.69
CA VAL A 534 5.04 6.54 16.45
C VAL A 534 3.76 7.37 16.46
N LEU A 535 2.66 6.90 17.08
CA LEU A 535 1.46 7.69 17.33
C LEU A 535 1.75 8.90 18.23
N TYR A 536 2.55 8.72 19.28
CA TYR A 536 3.00 9.83 20.12
C TYR A 536 3.78 10.87 19.31
N GLU A 537 4.67 10.45 18.40
CA GLU A 537 5.44 11.38 17.56
C GLU A 537 4.55 12.16 16.58
N ASP A 538 3.61 11.49 15.92
CA ASP A 538 2.60 12.11 15.06
C ASP A 538 1.78 13.16 15.86
N LEU A 539 1.22 12.78 17.01
CA LEU A 539 0.45 13.69 17.90
C LEU A 539 1.30 14.87 18.41
N ARG A 540 2.56 14.63 18.75
CA ARG A 540 3.50 15.66 19.21
C ARG A 540 3.79 16.68 18.12
N ILE A 541 4.11 16.24 16.91
CA ILE A 541 4.40 17.12 15.77
C ILE A 541 3.14 17.90 15.35
N TYR A 542 1.96 17.26 15.35
CA TYR A 542 0.68 17.94 15.11
C TYR A 542 0.44 19.05 16.14
N THR A 543 0.62 18.75 17.43
CA THR A 543 0.43 19.72 18.53
C THR A 543 1.40 20.89 18.42
N ILE A 544 2.67 20.65 18.07
CA ILE A 544 3.66 21.71 17.81
C ILE A 544 3.20 22.59 16.66
N TRP A 545 2.81 22.02 15.51
CA TRP A 545 2.34 22.79 14.36
C TRP A 545 1.12 23.67 14.69
N ARG A 546 0.07 23.11 15.31
CA ARG A 546 -1.12 23.90 15.67
C ARG A 546 -0.78 25.01 16.68
N THR A 547 0.19 24.77 17.57
CA THR A 547 0.69 25.77 18.53
C THR A 547 1.48 26.88 17.83
N GLU A 548 2.43 26.56 16.95
CA GLU A 548 3.16 27.54 16.13
C GLU A 548 2.17 28.41 15.33
N MET A 549 1.26 27.77 14.59
CA MET A 549 0.29 28.45 13.72
C MET A 549 -0.65 29.37 14.50
N ALA A 550 -1.04 28.99 15.73
CA ALA A 550 -1.80 29.85 16.64
C ALA A 550 -0.98 31.05 17.15
N GLN A 551 0.30 30.85 17.52
CA GLN A 551 1.18 31.94 17.97
C GLN A 551 1.42 32.98 16.87
N TYR A 552 1.70 32.53 15.64
CA TYR A 552 1.86 33.43 14.48
C TYR A 552 0.57 34.20 14.18
N ARG A 553 -0.60 33.53 14.22
CA ARG A 553 -1.92 34.15 14.05
C ARG A 553 -2.22 35.19 15.15
N GLN A 554 -1.78 34.98 16.39
CA GLN A 554 -1.87 35.97 17.48
C GLN A 554 -0.94 37.18 17.28
N GLN A 555 0.27 36.96 16.77
CA GLN A 555 1.25 38.02 16.48
C GLN A 555 0.93 38.80 15.17
N ALA A 556 -0.12 38.40 14.44
CA ALA A 556 -0.46 38.87 13.10
C ALA A 556 0.69 38.68 12.07
N ILE A 557 1.54 37.68 12.28
CA ILE A 557 2.63 37.31 11.36
C ILE A 557 2.14 36.17 10.46
N GLU A 558 2.46 36.26 9.17
CA GLU A 558 2.15 35.22 8.19
C GLU A 558 2.99 33.96 8.47
N TYR A 559 2.33 32.84 8.78
CA TYR A 559 2.99 31.56 9.04
C TYR A 559 3.40 30.89 7.72
N LYS A 560 4.70 30.78 7.46
CA LYS A 560 5.24 30.24 6.20
C LYS A 560 5.95 28.91 6.41
N LYS A 561 5.67 27.97 5.51
CA LYS A 561 6.28 26.64 5.35
C LYS A 561 6.39 26.35 3.84
N SER A 562 7.22 25.40 3.44
CA SER A 562 7.32 24.99 2.02
C SER A 562 6.08 24.21 1.56
N ALA A 563 5.86 24.08 0.24
CA ALA A 563 4.73 23.32 -0.30
C ALA A 563 4.75 21.84 0.15
N THR A 564 5.94 21.22 0.21
CA THR A 564 6.15 19.87 0.77
C THR A 564 5.85 19.78 2.25
N GLU A 565 6.17 20.81 3.05
CA GLU A 565 5.84 20.81 4.48
C GLU A 565 4.33 20.89 4.70
N TRP A 566 3.61 21.68 3.91
CA TRP A 566 2.14 21.71 3.95
C TRP A 566 1.50 20.39 3.50
N GLU A 567 2.05 19.73 2.48
CA GLU A 567 1.62 18.39 2.03
C GLU A 567 1.77 17.35 3.16
N ILE A 568 2.95 17.31 3.81
CA ILE A 568 3.23 16.41 4.94
C ILE A 568 2.36 16.72 6.17
N LEU A 569 2.11 18.00 6.48
CA LEU A 569 1.23 18.41 7.59
C LEU A 569 -0.24 18.06 7.33
N GLY A 570 -0.69 18.15 6.07
CA GLY A 570 -2.01 17.67 5.64
C GLY A 570 -2.17 16.16 5.81
N GLU A 571 -1.17 15.37 5.38
CA GLU A 571 -1.15 13.92 5.58
C GLU A 571 -1.16 13.54 7.08
N LEU A 572 -0.39 14.26 7.90
CA LEU A 572 -0.34 14.05 9.34
C LEU A 572 -1.69 14.31 10.01
N ALA A 573 -2.33 15.43 9.71
CA ALA A 573 -3.67 15.74 10.20
C ALA A 573 -4.70 14.69 9.75
N GLU A 574 -4.62 14.23 8.50
CA GLU A 574 -5.49 13.20 7.95
C GLU A 574 -5.31 11.83 8.63
N ARG A 575 -4.06 11.39 8.92
CA ARG A 575 -3.80 10.16 9.70
C ARG A 575 -4.38 10.22 11.12
N LEU A 576 -4.42 11.41 11.72
CA LEU A 576 -4.94 11.69 13.04
C LEU A 576 -6.45 12.02 13.06
N HIS A 577 -7.14 11.91 11.92
CA HIS A 577 -8.58 12.21 11.73
C HIS A 577 -8.97 13.68 11.93
N HIS A 578 -8.00 14.60 11.95
CA HIS A 578 -8.21 16.06 11.99
C HIS A 578 -8.51 16.62 10.60
N PHE A 579 -9.71 16.35 10.11
CA PHE A 579 -10.11 16.60 8.72
C PHE A 579 -10.05 18.08 8.31
N ASP A 580 -10.60 18.99 9.11
CA ASP A 580 -10.69 20.40 8.69
C ASP A 580 -9.31 21.09 8.73
N GLU A 581 -8.41 20.68 9.65
CA GLU A 581 -7.00 21.05 9.67
C GLU A 581 -6.20 20.48 8.49
N ALA A 582 -6.46 19.23 8.09
CA ALA A 582 -5.83 18.63 6.91
C ALA A 582 -6.18 19.44 5.64
N ILE A 583 -7.44 19.88 5.53
CA ILE A 583 -7.91 20.74 4.44
C ILE A 583 -7.27 22.14 4.51
N GLU A 584 -7.13 22.75 5.69
CA GLU A 584 -6.39 24.03 5.87
C GLU A 584 -4.95 23.91 5.34
N ALA A 585 -4.25 22.83 5.69
CA ALA A 585 -2.89 22.55 5.22
C ALA A 585 -2.81 22.28 3.70
N TYR A 586 -3.67 21.41 3.16
CA TYR A 586 -3.68 21.11 1.72
C TYR A 586 -4.02 22.35 0.87
N GLN A 587 -4.90 23.23 1.33
CA GLN A 587 -5.20 24.50 0.65
C GLN A 587 -4.00 25.47 0.67
N HIS A 588 -3.27 25.56 1.78
CA HIS A 588 -2.03 26.33 1.83
C HIS A 588 -0.94 25.78 0.91
N GLY A 589 -0.80 24.45 0.80
CA GLY A 589 0.13 23.82 -0.16
C GLY A 589 -0.23 24.13 -1.61
N LEU A 590 -1.51 23.96 -1.99
CA LEU A 590 -2.01 24.25 -3.34
C LEU A 590 -1.90 25.72 -3.75
N ALA A 591 -1.95 26.65 -2.78
CA ALA A 591 -1.74 28.08 -3.03
C ALA A 591 -0.28 28.45 -3.34
N ILE A 592 0.67 27.54 -3.12
CA ILE A 592 2.10 27.72 -3.47
C ILE A 592 2.41 27.07 -4.83
N ARG A 593 1.92 25.84 -5.06
CA ARG A 593 2.00 25.13 -6.35
C ARG A 593 0.99 23.98 -6.41
N PHE A 594 0.68 23.50 -7.62
CA PHE A 594 -0.11 22.27 -7.75
C PHE A 594 0.61 21.05 -7.16
N ALA A 595 -0.08 20.32 -6.27
CA ALA A 595 0.33 19.01 -5.77
C ALA A 595 -0.87 18.03 -5.88
N PRO A 596 -0.71 16.88 -6.56
CA PRO A 596 -1.82 15.94 -6.80
C PRO A 596 -2.41 15.39 -5.49
N LYS A 597 -1.55 15.04 -4.52
CA LYS A 597 -1.96 14.52 -3.21
C LYS A 597 -2.82 15.52 -2.44
N ALA A 598 -2.39 16.78 -2.37
CA ALA A 598 -3.17 17.86 -1.76
C ALA A 598 -4.50 18.14 -2.50
N MET A 599 -4.50 18.08 -3.85
CA MET A 599 -5.72 18.21 -4.65
C MET A 599 -6.70 17.04 -4.39
N ARG A 600 -6.21 15.82 -4.20
CA ARG A 600 -7.01 14.65 -3.80
C ARG A 600 -7.50 14.74 -2.36
N GLY A 601 -6.75 15.37 -1.46
CA GLY A 601 -7.22 15.74 -0.12
C GLY A 601 -8.40 16.71 -0.19
N VAL A 602 -8.26 17.81 -0.96
CA VAL A 602 -9.34 18.79 -1.16
C VAL A 602 -10.54 18.22 -1.93
N LEU A 603 -10.36 17.23 -2.79
CA LEU A 603 -11.48 16.51 -3.44
C LEU A 603 -12.44 15.87 -2.41
N LYS A 604 -11.93 15.37 -1.27
CA LYS A 604 -12.75 14.85 -0.18
C LYS A 604 -13.60 15.94 0.51
N LEU A 605 -13.15 17.19 0.52
CA LEU A 605 -13.96 18.33 0.99
C LEU A 605 -15.14 18.61 0.06
N TYR A 606 -14.92 18.54 -1.25
CA TYR A 606 -16.00 18.74 -2.23
C TYR A 606 -17.00 17.59 -2.21
N GLU A 607 -16.54 16.35 -2.04
CA GLU A 607 -17.42 15.19 -1.82
C GLU A 607 -18.25 15.33 -0.53
N LYS A 608 -17.62 15.63 0.61
CA LYS A 608 -18.30 15.90 1.90
C LYS A 608 -19.33 17.05 1.83
N LYS A 609 -19.23 17.92 0.83
CA LYS A 609 -20.15 19.05 0.58
C LYS A 609 -21.14 18.82 -0.57
N ASN A 610 -21.05 17.71 -1.30
CA ASN A 610 -21.74 17.47 -2.57
C ASN A 610 -21.56 18.62 -3.58
N ASP A 611 -20.36 19.20 -3.67
CA ASP A 611 -20.03 20.23 -4.66
C ASP A 611 -19.55 19.59 -5.96
N THR A 612 -20.49 19.26 -6.84
CA THR A 612 -20.24 18.68 -8.17
C THR A 612 -19.24 19.50 -9.00
N ARG A 613 -19.21 20.83 -8.84
CA ARG A 613 -18.32 21.71 -9.61
C ARG A 613 -16.90 21.69 -9.06
N GLY A 614 -16.76 21.72 -7.73
CA GLY A 614 -15.49 21.51 -7.04
C GLY A 614 -14.89 20.14 -7.34
N MET A 615 -15.70 19.07 -7.27
CA MET A 615 -15.28 17.71 -7.58
C MET A 615 -14.78 17.58 -9.03
N LEU A 616 -15.57 18.02 -10.02
CA LEU A 616 -15.15 17.98 -11.43
C LEU A 616 -13.93 18.88 -11.69
N GLY A 617 -13.86 20.06 -11.08
CA GLY A 617 -12.71 20.97 -11.19
C GLY A 617 -11.40 20.38 -10.64
N ALA A 618 -11.48 19.59 -9.57
CA ALA A 618 -10.34 18.84 -9.03
C ALA A 618 -9.98 17.63 -9.92
N LEU A 619 -10.98 16.86 -10.36
CA LEU A 619 -10.78 15.68 -11.22
C LEU A 619 -10.11 16.02 -12.56
N ILE A 620 -10.53 17.10 -13.24
CA ILE A 620 -9.90 17.55 -14.50
C ILE A 620 -8.40 17.81 -14.29
N ARG A 621 -8.02 18.45 -13.17
CA ARG A 621 -6.61 18.75 -12.84
C ARG A 621 -5.82 17.50 -12.48
N LEU A 622 -6.40 16.56 -11.74
CA LEU A 622 -5.78 15.27 -11.42
C LEU A 622 -5.53 14.43 -12.69
N ILE A 623 -6.50 14.37 -13.61
CA ILE A 623 -6.36 13.67 -14.90
C ILE A 623 -5.30 14.35 -15.77
N ALA A 624 -5.31 15.68 -15.87
CA ALA A 624 -4.28 16.44 -16.60
C ALA A 624 -2.88 16.15 -16.04
N TRP A 625 -2.72 16.16 -14.72
CA TRP A 625 -1.45 15.86 -14.06
C TRP A 625 -1.01 14.40 -14.27
N GLN A 626 -1.92 13.43 -14.22
CA GLN A 626 -1.58 12.03 -14.50
C GLN A 626 -1.17 11.82 -15.97
N TYR A 627 -1.88 12.42 -16.92
CA TYR A 627 -1.53 12.36 -18.34
C TYR A 627 -0.18 13.04 -18.62
N ARG A 628 0.12 14.15 -17.94
CA ARG A 628 1.41 14.86 -17.95
C ARG A 628 2.60 14.01 -17.50
N TRP A 629 2.34 12.87 -16.83
CA TRP A 629 3.30 11.81 -16.48
C TRP A 629 3.00 10.47 -17.16
N TYR A 630 2.45 10.51 -18.38
CA TYR A 630 2.18 9.37 -19.27
C TYR A 630 1.16 8.35 -18.72
N SER A 631 0.33 8.74 -17.76
CA SER A 631 -0.72 7.89 -17.19
C SER A 631 -2.09 8.28 -17.74
N GLU A 632 -2.56 7.51 -18.72
CA GLU A 632 -3.89 7.65 -19.31
C GLU A 632 -4.96 7.01 -18.40
N PHE A 633 -4.56 6.17 -17.43
CA PHE A 633 -5.44 5.33 -16.62
C PHE A 633 -5.22 5.48 -15.10
N SER A 634 -6.31 5.74 -14.37
CA SER A 634 -6.43 5.56 -12.93
C SER A 634 -7.80 4.97 -12.56
N PRO A 635 -7.84 3.79 -11.88
CA PRO A 635 -9.07 3.20 -11.38
C PRO A 635 -9.88 4.13 -10.46
N GLU A 636 -9.22 4.87 -9.57
CA GLU A 636 -9.91 5.73 -8.60
C GLU A 636 -10.54 6.96 -9.27
N LEU A 637 -9.83 7.61 -10.21
CA LEU A 637 -10.41 8.75 -10.94
C LEU A 637 -11.55 8.31 -11.87
N LEU A 638 -11.47 7.09 -12.43
CA LEU A 638 -12.55 6.49 -13.20
C LEU A 638 -13.77 6.15 -12.33
N PHE A 639 -13.55 5.56 -11.15
CA PHE A 639 -14.61 5.30 -10.18
C PHE A 639 -15.32 6.59 -9.73
N LEU A 640 -14.58 7.66 -9.45
CA LEU A 640 -15.13 8.96 -9.06
C LEU A 640 -15.91 9.64 -10.20
N ILE A 641 -15.45 9.53 -11.45
CA ILE A 641 -16.23 10.01 -12.61
C ILE A 641 -17.47 9.15 -12.83
N ARG A 642 -17.40 7.82 -12.68
CA ARG A 642 -18.57 6.94 -12.75
C ARG A 642 -19.62 7.33 -11.70
N LYS A 643 -19.22 7.44 -10.43
CA LYS A 643 -20.09 7.86 -9.33
C LYS A 643 -20.77 9.21 -9.62
N LEU A 644 -20.02 10.21 -10.07
CA LEU A 644 -20.59 11.52 -10.44
C LEU A 644 -21.58 11.44 -11.62
N ILE A 645 -21.37 10.55 -12.59
CA ILE A 645 -22.32 10.31 -13.69
C ILE A 645 -23.59 9.59 -13.18
N GLU A 646 -23.45 8.70 -12.20
CA GLU A 646 -24.54 7.95 -11.59
C GLU A 646 -25.40 8.84 -10.67
N ASP A 647 -24.77 9.73 -9.89
CA ASP A 647 -25.44 10.67 -9.00
C ASP A 647 -26.13 11.84 -9.75
N GLU A 648 -25.49 12.37 -10.81
CA GLU A 648 -25.86 13.68 -11.41
C GLU A 648 -26.24 13.62 -12.91
N GLY A 649 -26.00 12.50 -13.59
CA GLY A 649 -26.27 12.28 -15.01
C GLY A 649 -25.19 12.81 -15.96
N ALA A 650 -24.85 12.02 -16.99
CA ALA A 650 -23.76 12.34 -17.93
C ALA A 650 -23.92 13.70 -18.63
N VAL A 651 -25.13 14.12 -19.00
CA VAL A 651 -25.40 15.42 -19.63
C VAL A 651 -25.00 16.59 -18.72
N LYS A 652 -25.31 16.51 -17.43
CA LYS A 652 -24.97 17.55 -16.44
C LYS A 652 -23.47 17.60 -16.21
N VAL A 653 -22.83 16.44 -16.00
CA VAL A 653 -21.37 16.32 -15.86
C VAL A 653 -20.66 16.92 -17.07
N ARG A 654 -21.04 16.51 -18.29
CA ARG A 654 -20.47 17.03 -19.54
C ARG A 654 -20.66 18.54 -19.71
N SER A 655 -21.84 19.05 -19.37
CA SER A 655 -22.14 20.49 -19.43
C SER A 655 -21.31 21.30 -18.43
N ILE A 656 -21.03 20.76 -17.23
CA ILE A 656 -20.16 21.41 -16.25
C ILE A 656 -18.71 21.43 -16.75
N VAL A 657 -18.19 20.30 -17.26
CA VAL A 657 -16.82 20.22 -17.83
C VAL A 657 -16.65 21.24 -18.96
N GLN A 658 -17.60 21.31 -19.90
CA GLN A 658 -17.60 22.25 -21.02
C GLN A 658 -17.83 23.72 -20.63
N ALA A 659 -18.34 23.99 -19.43
CA ALA A 659 -18.51 25.33 -18.88
C ALA A 659 -17.28 25.84 -18.08
N THR A 660 -16.20 25.05 -18.01
CA THR A 660 -14.93 25.52 -17.42
C THR A 660 -14.08 26.27 -18.45
N ASN A 661 -13.37 27.32 -18.02
CA ASN A 661 -12.49 28.13 -18.88
C ASN A 661 -11.12 27.48 -19.12
N LEU A 662 -11.05 26.14 -19.17
CA LEU A 662 -9.79 25.38 -19.30
C LEU A 662 -9.51 25.02 -20.78
N PRO A 663 -8.25 24.70 -21.16
CA PRO A 663 -7.92 24.35 -22.53
C PRO A 663 -8.67 23.10 -23.02
N GLN A 664 -9.24 23.15 -24.23
CA GLN A 664 -10.02 22.04 -24.80
C GLN A 664 -9.29 20.67 -24.76
N PRO A 665 -7.98 20.54 -25.06
CA PRO A 665 -7.29 19.25 -24.97
C PRO A 665 -7.33 18.61 -23.57
N VAL A 666 -7.30 19.44 -22.52
CA VAL A 666 -7.40 18.99 -21.12
C VAL A 666 -8.83 18.51 -20.79
N LEU A 667 -9.85 19.16 -21.36
CA LEU A 667 -11.24 18.73 -21.25
C LEU A 667 -11.50 17.42 -22.01
N ASP A 668 -10.85 17.24 -23.17
CA ASP A 668 -10.95 16.02 -23.98
C ASP A 668 -10.41 14.79 -23.23
N LEU A 669 -9.38 14.93 -22.37
CA LEU A 669 -8.93 13.85 -21.47
C LEU A 669 -10.04 13.42 -20.50
N THR A 670 -10.77 14.37 -19.93
CA THR A 670 -11.89 14.08 -19.02
C THR A 670 -13.07 13.48 -19.79
N HIS A 671 -13.31 13.92 -21.03
CA HIS A 671 -14.33 13.34 -21.89
C HIS A 671 -14.02 11.88 -22.30
N GLN A 672 -12.76 11.45 -22.38
CA GLN A 672 -12.41 10.03 -22.60
C GLN A 672 -12.90 9.13 -21.45
N TYR A 673 -12.77 9.60 -20.19
CA TYR A 673 -13.28 8.89 -19.02
C TYR A 673 -14.82 8.80 -19.06
N CYS A 674 -15.52 9.89 -19.39
CA CYS A 674 -16.97 9.86 -19.56
C CYS A 674 -17.42 8.94 -20.71
N GLN A 675 -16.69 8.93 -21.83
CA GLN A 675 -16.96 8.06 -22.98
C GLN A 675 -16.80 6.57 -22.60
N LEU A 676 -15.84 6.23 -21.76
CA LEU A 676 -15.65 4.86 -21.25
C LEU A 676 -16.85 4.39 -20.43
N CYS A 677 -17.37 5.23 -19.52
CA CYS A 677 -18.58 4.94 -18.74
C CYS A 677 -19.81 4.71 -19.66
N ALA A 678 -19.97 5.54 -20.70
CA ALA A 678 -21.02 5.36 -21.71
C ALA A 678 -20.84 4.09 -22.57
N THR A 679 -19.60 3.74 -22.94
CA THR A 679 -19.29 2.48 -23.65
C THR A 679 -19.64 1.25 -22.79
N PHE A 680 -19.42 1.33 -21.48
CA PHE A 680 -19.79 0.29 -20.52
C PHE A 680 -21.26 0.31 -20.07
N ARG A 681 -22.02 1.34 -20.45
CA ARG A 681 -23.40 1.61 -20.02
C ARG A 681 -23.55 1.63 -18.50
N SER A 682 -22.68 2.38 -17.81
CA SER A 682 -22.84 2.69 -16.39
C SER A 682 -24.17 3.44 -16.16
N SER A 683 -24.73 3.35 -14.95
CA SER A 683 -26.00 4.04 -14.65
C SER A 683 -25.86 5.56 -14.87
N GLY A 684 -26.93 6.24 -15.29
CA GLY A 684 -26.90 7.67 -15.60
C GLY A 684 -26.09 8.08 -16.85
N SER A 685 -25.50 7.13 -17.60
CA SER A 685 -24.74 7.42 -18.84
C SER A 685 -25.58 7.54 -20.11
N ASP A 686 -26.91 7.34 -20.03
CA ASP A 686 -27.85 7.49 -21.15
C ASP A 686 -28.16 8.97 -21.47
N GLY A 687 -27.18 9.74 -21.99
CA GLY A 687 -27.38 11.14 -22.42
C GLY A 687 -26.18 11.86 -23.05
#